data_AF-A0A1R2D289-F1
#
_entry.id   AF-A0A1R2D289-F1
#
_cell.length_a   1.000
_cell.length_b   1.000
_cell.length_c   1.000
_cell.angle_alpha   90.00
_cell.angle_beta   90.00
_cell.angle_gamma   90.00
#
_symmetry.space_group_name_H-M   'P 1'
#
loop_
_entity.id
_entity.type
_entity.pdbx_description
1 polymer ?
#
loop_
_entity_poly.entity_id
_entity_poly.type
_entity_poly.pdbx_seq_one_letter_code
_entity_poly.pdbx_strand_id
1 'polypeptide(L)'
;MGSCSNKGVRTKPAILEVKGAEKNGSPVFIEYSENVQRKCSIVDSQGKNLNVKVELPPRSTAKGKYHINVKISRQNSEEKGHHEIESAMITDAQKTKEDILFIKTCLRNHFLFKMMNEEQIDKIIGEMNRFVLSPLRVVFSEAKPGGHFFIIEKGKIEVIAQGAERKILDSGMCIGEDAIMQSSPLYISASTVSQTSLWGLETETYRKILAESLAAVFEENLKSIEAAYLFQYITQQEQESIAKSLQALTFTNNQIIINKSSPDFLCIIKEGSVLCKDKTEICRFFTGDIFLSSDLTIKSYNDIEIHLEEHSTCFFLAYNTLIEILGNSCKNFLNRVRLCFIMRNNKYLKKLSRLQEELLIRSISISDFEAGSVIIPEGTAKQSDLIFILKGILKGKNVKFQDLRTLGEVEIVEGSKDIWLGDVVAEAETVIAFISKTLFEAAIGGKYTECVGNNSKIKLLKNVPFFRALTKDQYNNIIRVLKVKEYTSEQTIFEENDEGDCIFIIKSGMVDIFKSGNYIRSISKNGYFGERSIIFSSPRTATAIAKNQVIVWVLYRADFLSIINEKILSNLIKRSELQDDSIKLQDLTIVKPLGKGLTGNVFLAVHKEKKTLYALKTVQKHLVQKYSIYDAIDLEREILLQLDHVFIMKLVKTFKDSKRVYFLAEYVRGMDLWDVIRDMDVISERKARFFIASLVLVLEDLHEKWIAYRDLKPENVVVDDEGYLKLVDFGNAKFVRSRTYTLLGTPQYMAPEIIKGTGYGILADYWSLGIMMFEILFGYVPFGENEVNPMAVYSKVLEKRIVYPKIPPDTYVKAQALVEQLLSIQPNARHGGSIEALKAHEWFKGYDWDLLLSRQQTPPYVPKVSKIEYDIGKALARNRDIEAAVGEEEVYDENISENENHRWNKVFRKGTQIIRGCVGNTGVGVFD
;
A
#
# COMPACT_ATOMS: atom_id res chain seq x y z
N MET A 1 43.44 -10.81 -51.25
CA MET A 1 43.85 -9.53 -51.85
C MET A 1 43.34 -8.40 -50.95
N GLY A 2 44.25 -7.50 -50.51
CA GLY A 2 44.05 -6.24 -49.77
C GLY A 2 43.45 -6.35 -48.35
N SER A 3 44.17 -6.35 -47.22
CA SER A 3 45.18 -5.46 -46.62
C SER A 3 44.70 -4.08 -46.10
N CYS A 4 44.84 -3.92 -44.77
CA CYS A 4 45.26 -2.72 -44.04
C CYS A 4 44.24 -1.63 -43.62
N SER A 5 43.92 -1.69 -42.32
CA SER A 5 44.13 -0.63 -41.32
C SER A 5 43.76 0.81 -41.68
N ASN A 6 42.64 1.31 -41.12
CA ASN A 6 42.46 2.73 -40.85
C ASN A 6 42.46 2.99 -39.35
N LYS A 7 43.52 3.64 -38.88
CA LYS A 7 43.62 4.26 -37.55
C LYS A 7 42.57 5.39 -37.49
N GLY A 8 41.49 5.18 -36.74
CA GLY A 8 40.60 6.26 -36.35
C GLY A 8 41.34 7.21 -35.39
N VAL A 9 41.70 8.39 -35.89
CA VAL A 9 42.16 9.51 -35.07
C VAL A 9 41.03 9.89 -34.11
N ARG A 10 41.17 9.56 -32.82
CA ARG A 10 40.31 10.13 -31.77
C ARG A 10 40.67 11.61 -31.61
N THR A 11 39.89 12.49 -32.22
CA THR A 11 39.89 13.90 -31.86
C THR A 11 39.31 14.05 -30.46
N LYS A 12 40.13 14.42 -29.47
CA LYS A 12 39.64 14.84 -28.15
C LYS A 12 38.90 16.19 -28.31
N PRO A 13 37.76 16.42 -27.62
CA PRO A 13 37.15 17.74 -27.58
C PRO A 13 38.13 18.72 -26.91
N ALA A 14 38.49 19.79 -27.60
CA ALA A 14 39.23 20.89 -26.98
C ALA A 14 38.26 21.67 -26.09
N ILE A 15 38.52 21.69 -24.78
CA ILE A 15 37.78 22.51 -23.81
C ILE A 15 38.45 23.89 -23.83
N LEU A 16 37.72 24.90 -24.31
CA LEU A 16 38.16 26.30 -24.22
C LEU A 16 37.72 26.85 -22.86
N GLU A 17 38.69 27.15 -21.99
CA GLU A 17 38.44 27.85 -20.74
C GLU A 17 38.30 29.35 -21.02
N VAL A 18 37.15 29.93 -20.68
CA VAL A 18 36.85 31.35 -20.90
C VAL A 18 36.75 32.03 -19.53
N LYS A 19 37.63 32.99 -19.25
CA LYS A 19 37.61 33.76 -18.00
C LYS A 19 37.06 35.17 -18.23
N GLY A 20 36.02 35.54 -17.48
CA GLY A 20 35.58 36.93 -17.30
C GLY A 20 34.37 37.38 -18.12
N ALA A 21 33.15 36.99 -17.71
CA ALA A 21 31.92 37.65 -18.13
C ALA A 21 31.08 37.99 -16.88
N GLU A 22 31.16 39.24 -16.41
CA GLU A 22 30.47 39.67 -15.18
C GLU A 22 29.12 40.38 -15.46
N LYS A 23 28.84 40.84 -16.69
CA LYS A 23 27.61 41.57 -17.05
C LYS A 23 27.16 41.33 -18.50
N ASN A 24 25.85 41.51 -18.76
CA ASN A 24 25.23 41.32 -20.06
C ASN A 24 25.77 42.36 -21.07
N GLY A 25 26.31 41.91 -22.22
CA GLY A 25 26.92 42.78 -23.24
C GLY A 25 28.43 43.06 -23.08
N SER A 26 29.11 42.45 -22.11
CA SER A 26 30.58 42.54 -22.02
C SER A 26 31.26 41.69 -23.11
N PRO A 27 32.28 42.21 -23.84
CA PRO A 27 32.99 41.45 -24.85
C PRO A 27 33.89 40.39 -24.21
N VAL A 28 33.85 39.18 -24.75
CA VAL A 28 34.64 38.04 -24.25
C VAL A 28 35.69 37.64 -25.29
N PHE A 29 36.93 37.41 -24.83
CA PHE A 29 38.07 37.08 -25.69
C PHE A 29 38.26 35.56 -25.77
N ILE A 30 38.38 35.04 -26.99
CA ILE A 30 38.69 33.61 -27.22
C ILE A 30 39.85 33.53 -28.21
N GLU A 31 40.90 32.81 -27.83
CA GLU A 31 42.08 32.51 -28.65
C GLU A 31 42.15 30.99 -28.85
N TYR A 32 42.32 30.51 -30.08
CA TYR A 32 42.35 29.08 -30.40
C TYR A 32 43.43 28.75 -31.42
N SER A 33 44.00 27.54 -31.32
CA SER A 33 45.18 27.14 -32.09
C SER A 33 44.91 26.19 -33.27
N GLU A 34 43.77 25.50 -33.38
CA GLU A 34 43.41 24.63 -34.53
C GLU A 34 41.92 24.22 -34.58
N ASN A 35 41.47 23.66 -35.73
CA ASN A 35 40.07 23.38 -36.13
C ASN A 35 39.13 22.84 -35.02
N VAL A 36 38.11 23.63 -34.64
CA VAL A 36 37.08 23.25 -33.65
C VAL A 36 35.73 22.98 -34.33
N GLN A 37 35.10 21.84 -34.03
CA GLN A 37 33.69 21.57 -34.41
C GLN A 37 32.71 22.09 -33.36
N ARG A 38 31.56 22.58 -33.86
CA ARG A 38 30.51 23.35 -33.19
C ARG A 38 29.96 22.70 -31.90
N LYS A 39 30.50 23.09 -30.73
CA LYS A 39 29.80 23.37 -29.46
C LYS A 39 30.85 23.65 -28.37
N CYS A 40 30.81 24.84 -27.76
CA CYS A 40 31.60 25.17 -26.57
C CYS A 40 30.67 25.31 -25.37
N SER A 41 31.04 24.75 -24.22
CA SER A 41 30.37 24.96 -22.93
C SER A 41 31.09 26.07 -22.18
N ILE A 42 30.36 27.16 -21.87
CA ILE A 42 30.87 28.27 -21.06
C ILE A 42 30.37 28.04 -19.64
N VAL A 43 31.26 28.12 -18.65
CA VAL A 43 30.90 28.04 -17.22
C VAL A 43 31.03 29.41 -16.59
N ASP A 44 30.15 29.75 -15.65
CA ASP A 44 30.30 30.96 -14.84
C ASP A 44 31.40 30.80 -13.77
N SER A 45 31.67 31.86 -13.00
CA SER A 45 32.67 31.87 -11.92
C SER A 45 32.36 30.92 -10.75
N GLN A 46 31.18 30.29 -10.75
CA GLN A 46 30.77 29.27 -9.77
C GLN A 46 30.69 27.86 -10.39
N GLY A 47 31.11 27.68 -11.64
CA GLY A 47 31.17 26.38 -12.32
C GLY A 47 29.84 25.90 -12.91
N LYS A 48 28.82 26.75 -13.02
CA LYS A 48 27.53 26.38 -13.63
C LYS A 48 27.58 26.55 -15.15
N ASN A 49 27.15 25.51 -15.89
CA ASN A 49 27.10 25.54 -17.35
C ASN A 49 26.08 26.58 -17.85
N LEU A 50 26.56 27.54 -18.64
CA LEU A 50 25.76 28.52 -19.37
C LEU A 50 25.50 28.02 -20.79
N ASN A 51 24.23 27.83 -21.16
CA ASN A 51 23.82 27.50 -22.53
C ASN A 51 23.93 28.75 -23.41
N VAL A 52 25.12 29.02 -23.96
CA VAL A 52 25.36 30.15 -24.86
C VAL A 52 25.47 29.66 -26.31
N LYS A 53 24.67 30.24 -27.21
CA LYS A 53 24.76 30.00 -28.65
C LYS A 53 25.85 30.91 -29.23
N VAL A 54 26.99 30.35 -29.60
CA VAL A 54 28.08 31.09 -30.24
C VAL A 54 27.96 30.96 -31.76
N GLU A 55 27.64 32.06 -32.44
CA GLU A 55 27.69 32.13 -33.91
C GLU A 55 29.10 32.49 -34.35
N LEU A 56 29.83 31.52 -34.92
CA LEU A 56 31.12 31.78 -35.57
C LEU A 56 30.90 32.02 -37.07
N PRO A 57 31.63 32.97 -37.69
CA PRO A 57 31.51 33.22 -39.12
C PRO A 57 31.94 32.01 -39.97
N PRO A 58 31.41 31.83 -41.19
CA PRO A 58 31.69 30.65 -42.00
C PRO A 58 33.09 30.75 -42.63
N ARG A 59 33.96 29.78 -42.31
CA ARG A 59 35.26 29.49 -42.93
C ARG A 59 36.25 30.67 -43.00
N SER A 60 37.20 30.69 -42.06
CA SER A 60 38.50 31.32 -42.26
C SER A 60 39.58 30.35 -41.75
N THR A 61 40.57 30.05 -42.58
CA THR A 61 41.67 29.10 -42.31
C THR A 61 42.92 29.79 -41.78
N ALA A 62 42.78 30.87 -41.02
CA ALA A 62 43.93 31.58 -40.44
C ALA A 62 43.74 31.88 -38.95
N LYS A 63 44.80 31.68 -38.17
CA LYS A 63 44.88 32.05 -36.74
C LYS A 63 44.50 33.52 -36.56
N GLY A 64 43.55 33.80 -35.68
CA GLY A 64 43.12 35.17 -35.39
C GLY A 64 42.29 35.28 -34.12
N LYS A 65 42.42 36.42 -33.43
CA LYS A 65 41.60 36.80 -32.27
C LYS A 65 40.24 37.29 -32.75
N TYR A 66 39.16 36.77 -32.19
CA TYR A 66 37.79 37.21 -32.50
C TYR A 66 37.13 37.85 -31.27
N HIS A 67 36.39 38.93 -31.50
CA HIS A 67 35.50 39.52 -30.50
C HIS A 67 34.12 38.89 -30.63
N ILE A 68 33.62 38.27 -29.55
CA ILE A 68 32.27 37.70 -29.53
C ILE A 68 31.45 38.46 -28.48
N ASN A 69 30.35 39.05 -28.94
CA ASN A 69 29.35 39.66 -28.05
C ASN A 69 28.41 38.58 -27.53
N VAL A 70 28.49 38.29 -26.23
CA VAL A 70 27.62 37.31 -25.57
C VAL A 70 26.31 38.01 -25.16
N LYS A 71 25.19 37.62 -25.78
CA LYS A 71 23.84 37.93 -25.27
C LYS A 71 23.42 36.84 -24.29
N ILE A 72 23.34 37.15 -23.01
CA ILE A 72 22.77 36.27 -22.00
C ILE A 72 21.25 36.46 -22.07
N SER A 73 20.56 35.60 -22.83
CA SER A 73 19.12 35.46 -22.69
C SER A 73 18.86 34.72 -21.39
N ARG A 74 18.25 35.39 -20.39
CA ARG A 74 17.54 34.66 -19.33
C ARG A 74 16.46 33.84 -20.05
N GLN A 75 16.65 32.54 -20.16
CA GLN A 75 15.54 31.65 -20.43
C GLN A 75 14.59 31.81 -19.24
N ASN A 76 13.49 32.54 -19.47
CA ASN A 76 12.25 32.19 -18.81
C ASN A 76 12.07 30.68 -19.03
N SER A 77 11.69 30.01 -17.94
CA SER A 77 11.11 28.66 -17.89
C SER A 77 10.89 28.00 -19.25
N GLU A 78 11.44 26.81 -19.41
CA GLU A 78 10.97 25.79 -20.36
C GLU A 78 9.47 25.98 -20.65
N GLU A 79 9.11 26.03 -21.93
CA GLU A 79 7.71 26.10 -22.39
C GLU A 79 6.90 25.02 -21.65
N LYS A 80 6.18 25.46 -20.60
CA LYS A 80 5.13 24.68 -19.96
C LYS A 80 4.07 24.42 -21.03
N GLY A 81 3.62 23.18 -21.14
CA GLY A 81 2.75 22.71 -22.20
C GLY A 81 1.48 23.55 -22.35
N HIS A 82 1.44 24.41 -23.37
CA HIS A 82 0.24 25.11 -23.79
C HIS A 82 -0.12 24.71 -25.23
N HIS A 83 -0.35 23.41 -25.45
CA HIS A 83 -0.67 22.84 -26.77
C HIS A 83 -2.16 22.61 -27.03
N GLU A 84 -3.07 22.93 -26.09
CA GLU A 84 -4.51 22.62 -26.25
C GLU A 84 -5.32 23.71 -26.97
N ILE A 85 -4.89 24.98 -26.95
CA ILE A 85 -5.64 26.08 -27.57
C ILE A 85 -4.71 26.87 -28.50
N GLU A 86 -4.49 26.37 -29.71
CA GLU A 86 -3.54 26.89 -30.72
C GLU A 86 -3.73 28.37 -31.10
N SER A 87 -4.84 29.01 -30.70
CA SER A 87 -5.17 30.41 -31.01
C SER A 87 -5.47 31.30 -29.80
N ALA A 88 -5.17 30.87 -28.57
CA ALA A 88 -5.42 31.67 -27.37
C ALA A 88 -4.32 32.72 -27.15
N MET A 89 -4.70 33.97 -26.88
CA MET A 89 -3.78 34.92 -26.26
C MET A 89 -3.81 34.71 -24.75
N ILE A 90 -2.73 34.16 -24.20
CA ILE A 90 -2.50 34.10 -22.76
C ILE A 90 -1.95 35.46 -22.33
N THR A 91 -2.59 36.10 -21.36
CA THR A 91 -2.10 37.36 -20.81
C THR A 91 -1.52 37.14 -19.42
N ASP A 92 -0.23 37.42 -19.23
CA ASP A 92 0.47 37.46 -17.92
C ASP A 92 0.06 38.68 -17.06
N ALA A 93 -1.17 39.19 -17.23
CA ALA A 93 -1.65 40.36 -16.51
C ALA A 93 -1.77 40.05 -15.01
N GLN A 94 -1.24 40.93 -14.16
CA GLN A 94 -1.43 40.82 -12.71
C GLN A 94 -2.93 40.91 -12.38
N LYS A 95 -3.43 39.92 -11.62
CA LYS A 95 -4.82 39.85 -11.19
C LYS A 95 -5.17 41.05 -10.32
N THR A 96 -6.23 41.78 -10.66
CA THR A 96 -6.74 42.88 -9.83
C THR A 96 -7.48 42.34 -8.61
N LYS A 97 -7.76 43.22 -7.64
CA LYS A 97 -8.58 42.85 -6.47
C LYS A 97 -9.99 42.40 -6.87
N GLU A 98 -10.54 42.97 -7.93
CA GLU A 98 -11.85 42.61 -8.48
C GLU A 98 -11.80 41.22 -9.14
N ASP A 99 -10.73 40.92 -9.89
CA ASP A 99 -10.53 39.60 -10.50
C ASP A 99 -10.42 38.51 -9.43
N ILE A 100 -9.63 38.75 -8.38
CA ILE A 100 -9.47 37.81 -7.25
C ILE A 100 -10.82 37.55 -6.59
N LEU A 101 -11.59 38.60 -6.30
CA LEU A 101 -12.91 38.45 -5.67
C LEU A 101 -13.90 37.69 -6.57
N PHE A 102 -13.89 37.98 -7.88
CA PHE A 102 -14.72 37.31 -8.86
C PHE A 102 -14.39 35.81 -8.96
N ILE A 103 -13.12 35.47 -9.16
CA ILE A 103 -12.65 34.08 -9.22
C ILE A 103 -12.99 33.36 -7.92
N LYS A 104 -12.68 33.97 -6.77
CA LYS A 104 -12.96 33.41 -5.44
C LYS A 104 -14.44 33.10 -5.25
N THR A 105 -15.33 34.00 -5.67
CA THR A 105 -16.79 33.80 -5.60
C THR A 105 -17.23 32.63 -6.48
N CYS A 106 -16.71 32.53 -7.71
CA CYS A 106 -17.02 31.43 -8.62
C CYS A 106 -16.52 30.09 -8.08
N LEU A 107 -15.28 30.01 -7.59
CA LEU A 107 -14.72 28.81 -6.97
C LEU A 107 -15.53 28.41 -5.72
N ARG A 108 -15.88 29.35 -4.84
CA ARG A 108 -16.69 29.06 -3.63
C ARG A 108 -18.08 28.51 -3.94
N ASN A 109 -18.66 28.88 -5.08
CA ASN A 109 -19.94 28.36 -5.54
C ASN A 109 -19.80 27.03 -6.31
N HIS A 110 -18.59 26.68 -6.76
CA HIS A 110 -18.32 25.46 -7.51
C HIS A 110 -18.06 24.27 -6.57
N PHE A 111 -18.70 23.13 -6.84
CA PHE A 111 -18.68 21.97 -5.94
C PHE A 111 -17.27 21.43 -5.64
N LEU A 112 -16.34 21.47 -6.61
CA LEU A 112 -14.94 21.04 -6.44
C LEU A 112 -14.12 21.90 -5.46
N PHE A 113 -14.45 23.17 -5.31
CA PHE A 113 -13.62 24.14 -4.57
C PHE A 113 -14.32 24.66 -3.31
N LYS A 114 -15.64 24.51 -3.20
CA LYS A 114 -16.45 24.98 -2.06
C LYS A 114 -15.91 24.53 -0.69
N MET A 115 -15.33 23.34 -0.60
CA MET A 115 -14.82 22.73 0.64
C MET A 115 -13.36 23.04 0.95
N MET A 116 -12.65 23.77 0.09
CA MET A 116 -11.25 24.13 0.31
C MET A 116 -11.10 25.23 1.36
N ASN A 117 -10.00 25.22 2.11
CA ASN A 117 -9.68 26.29 3.05
C ASN A 117 -9.24 27.56 2.29
N GLU A 118 -9.17 28.69 3.00
CA GLU A 118 -8.83 29.99 2.38
C GLU A 118 -7.44 29.99 1.71
N GLU A 119 -6.44 29.35 2.33
CA GLU A 119 -5.07 29.27 1.79
C GLU A 119 -5.02 28.49 0.46
N GLN A 120 -5.78 27.41 0.34
CA GLN A 120 -5.88 26.61 -0.88
C GLN A 120 -6.54 27.38 -2.02
N ILE A 121 -7.63 28.07 -1.72
CA ILE A 121 -8.33 28.91 -2.69
C ILE A 121 -7.41 30.03 -3.18
N ASP A 122 -6.65 30.65 -2.29
CA ASP A 122 -5.72 31.73 -2.66
C ASP A 122 -4.55 31.20 -3.51
N LYS A 123 -4.03 29.99 -3.24
CA LYS A 123 -3.02 29.33 -4.09
C LYS A 123 -3.55 29.02 -5.49
N ILE A 124 -4.77 28.49 -5.58
CA ILE A 124 -5.43 28.19 -6.87
C ILE A 124 -5.61 29.48 -7.67
N ILE A 125 -6.15 30.53 -7.04
CA ILE A 125 -6.30 31.85 -7.68
C ILE A 125 -4.95 32.36 -8.17
N GLY A 126 -3.88 32.15 -7.39
CA GLY A 126 -2.51 32.47 -7.77
C GLY A 126 -2.10 31.87 -9.12
N GLU A 127 -2.37 30.57 -9.31
CA GLU A 127 -1.95 29.81 -10.49
C GLU A 127 -2.90 29.91 -11.71
N MET A 128 -4.08 30.53 -11.58
CA MET A 128 -4.99 30.69 -12.74
C MET A 128 -4.44 31.70 -13.76
N ASN A 129 -4.48 31.37 -15.05
CA ASN A 129 -4.06 32.28 -16.13
C ASN A 129 -5.25 32.82 -16.89
N ARG A 130 -5.13 34.03 -17.44
CA ARG A 130 -6.20 34.64 -18.23
C ARG A 130 -6.00 34.36 -19.71
N PHE A 131 -7.05 33.86 -20.35
CA PHE A 131 -7.10 33.52 -21.77
C PHE A 131 -8.11 34.44 -22.47
N VAL A 132 -7.74 34.97 -23.64
CA VAL A 132 -8.66 35.74 -24.48
C VAL A 132 -8.79 35.06 -25.83
N LEU A 133 -10.03 34.81 -26.23
CA LEU A 133 -10.39 34.05 -27.43
C LEU A 133 -11.34 34.87 -28.30
N SER A 134 -11.06 34.90 -29.61
CA SER A 134 -12.01 35.41 -30.59
C SER A 134 -13.24 34.50 -30.70
N PRO A 135 -14.37 34.98 -31.28
CA PRO A 135 -15.52 34.14 -31.60
C PRO A 135 -15.17 32.93 -32.48
N LEU A 136 -15.97 31.86 -32.38
CA LEU A 136 -15.88 30.62 -33.16
C LEU A 136 -14.59 29.82 -32.95
N ARG A 137 -13.94 29.99 -31.80
CA ARG A 137 -12.74 29.24 -31.42
C ARG A 137 -13.09 28.06 -30.53
N VAL A 138 -12.50 26.91 -30.83
CA VAL A 138 -12.67 25.68 -30.05
C VAL A 138 -11.91 25.83 -28.73
N VAL A 139 -12.61 25.60 -27.62
CA VAL A 139 -12.07 25.55 -26.25
C VAL A 139 -11.79 24.10 -25.86
N PHE A 140 -12.73 23.20 -26.18
CA PHE A 140 -12.56 21.75 -26.01
C PHE A 140 -13.01 21.02 -27.28
N SER A 141 -12.21 20.04 -27.70
CA SER A 141 -12.57 19.14 -28.79
C SER A 141 -12.95 17.78 -28.23
N GLU A 142 -14.03 17.22 -28.78
CA GLU A 142 -14.51 15.88 -28.47
C GLU A 142 -13.40 14.81 -28.61
N ALA A 143 -13.44 13.81 -27.73
CA ALA A 143 -12.53 12.66 -27.72
C ALA A 143 -11.04 12.97 -27.54
N LYS A 144 -10.69 14.19 -27.09
CA LYS A 144 -9.36 14.52 -26.57
C LYS A 144 -9.41 14.66 -25.05
N PRO A 145 -8.37 14.21 -24.31
CA PRO A 145 -8.27 14.53 -22.90
C PRO A 145 -8.17 16.06 -22.75
N GLY A 146 -8.89 16.63 -21.79
CA GLY A 146 -8.76 18.04 -21.45
C GLY A 146 -7.68 18.24 -20.38
N GLY A 147 -6.86 19.28 -20.52
CA GLY A 147 -5.82 19.65 -19.57
C GLY A 147 -6.20 20.79 -18.63
N HIS A 148 -7.31 21.50 -18.89
CA HIS A 148 -7.65 22.75 -18.21
C HIS A 148 -9.11 22.81 -17.71
N PHE A 149 -9.31 23.55 -16.62
CA PHE A 149 -10.59 24.03 -16.12
C PHE A 149 -10.69 25.54 -16.34
N PHE A 150 -11.83 26.03 -16.80
CA PHE A 150 -12.06 27.44 -17.09
C PHE A 150 -13.24 28.03 -16.32
N ILE A 151 -13.09 29.27 -15.89
CA ILE A 151 -14.16 30.15 -15.41
C ILE A 151 -14.37 31.24 -16.48
N ILE A 152 -15.62 31.43 -16.91
CA ILE A 152 -15.97 32.45 -17.90
C ILE A 152 -15.99 33.82 -17.21
N GLU A 153 -15.04 34.70 -17.56
CA GLU A 153 -15.01 36.08 -17.08
C GLU A 153 -16.01 36.92 -17.88
N LYS A 154 -15.92 36.90 -19.22
CA LYS A 154 -16.80 37.64 -20.15
C LYS A 154 -16.96 36.86 -21.44
N GLY A 155 -18.08 37.07 -22.13
CA GLY A 155 -18.41 36.38 -23.37
C GLY A 155 -19.29 35.15 -23.16
N LYS A 156 -19.52 34.41 -24.24
CA LYS A 156 -20.42 33.25 -24.27
C LYS A 156 -19.74 32.04 -24.90
N ILE A 157 -19.94 30.88 -24.32
CA ILE A 157 -19.45 29.60 -24.84
C ILE A 157 -20.64 28.70 -25.14
N GLU A 158 -20.68 28.13 -26.33
CA GLU A 158 -21.63 27.07 -26.70
C GLU A 158 -20.98 25.71 -26.41
N VAL A 159 -21.72 24.85 -25.72
CA VAL A 159 -21.32 23.48 -25.38
C VAL A 159 -22.31 22.50 -26.00
N ILE A 160 -21.78 21.49 -26.67
CA ILE A 160 -22.54 20.44 -27.35
C ILE A 160 -22.04 19.08 -26.86
N ALA A 161 -22.96 18.30 -26.28
CA ALA A 161 -22.74 16.89 -25.91
C ALA A 161 -23.48 15.98 -26.92
N GLN A 162 -22.98 14.77 -27.18
CA GLN A 162 -23.59 13.86 -28.15
C GLN A 162 -25.08 13.63 -27.87
N GLY A 163 -25.94 14.00 -28.81
CA GLY A 163 -27.39 13.79 -28.75
C GLY A 163 -28.18 14.75 -27.83
N ALA A 164 -27.54 15.78 -27.26
CA ALA A 164 -28.17 16.72 -26.32
C ALA A 164 -28.42 18.12 -26.93
N GLU A 165 -29.31 18.89 -26.31
CA GLU A 165 -29.57 20.28 -26.68
C GLU A 165 -28.35 21.19 -26.47
N ARG A 166 -28.22 22.20 -27.33
CA ARG A 166 -27.16 23.21 -27.25
C ARG A 166 -27.30 24.02 -25.97
N LYS A 167 -26.26 24.05 -25.15
CA LYS A 167 -26.22 24.85 -23.92
C LYS A 167 -25.27 26.03 -24.10
N ILE A 168 -25.74 27.24 -23.78
CA ILE A 168 -24.91 28.45 -23.78
C ILE A 168 -24.51 28.74 -22.34
N LEU A 169 -23.21 28.86 -22.10
CA LEU A 169 -22.63 29.26 -20.83
C LEU A 169 -22.24 30.75 -20.88
N ASP A 170 -22.52 31.45 -19.78
CA ASP A 170 -22.34 32.90 -19.62
C ASP A 170 -21.33 33.21 -18.49
N SER A 171 -21.01 34.49 -18.29
CA SER A 171 -20.08 34.95 -17.24
C SER A 171 -20.40 34.37 -15.85
N GLY A 172 -19.38 33.91 -15.14
CA GLY A 172 -19.46 33.26 -13.83
C GLY A 172 -19.71 31.76 -13.86
N MET A 173 -20.01 31.18 -15.04
CA MET A 173 -20.12 29.73 -15.22
C MET A 173 -18.74 29.09 -15.47
N CYS A 174 -18.62 27.81 -15.14
CA CYS A 174 -17.38 27.04 -15.27
C CYS A 174 -17.51 25.96 -16.36
N ILE A 175 -16.38 25.50 -16.90
CA ILE A 175 -16.30 24.40 -17.85
C ILE A 175 -14.96 23.66 -17.71
N GLY A 176 -14.94 22.35 -17.92
CA GLY A 176 -13.73 21.52 -17.82
C GLY A 176 -13.53 20.89 -16.44
N GLU A 177 -14.60 20.84 -15.62
CA GLU A 177 -14.63 20.13 -14.35
C GLU A 177 -14.31 18.63 -14.50
N ASP A 178 -14.76 18.01 -15.59
CA ASP A 178 -14.48 16.61 -15.91
C ASP A 178 -13.00 16.34 -16.19
N ALA A 179 -12.31 17.31 -16.81
CA ALA A 179 -10.87 17.23 -17.09
C ALA A 179 -10.03 17.23 -15.81
N ILE A 180 -10.42 18.05 -14.83
CA ILE A 180 -9.78 18.03 -13.51
C ILE A 180 -9.98 16.66 -12.83
N MET A 181 -11.19 16.11 -12.94
CA MET A 181 -11.61 14.92 -12.21
C MET A 181 -11.14 13.60 -12.82
N GLN A 182 -11.18 13.42 -14.14
CA GLN A 182 -10.79 12.17 -14.79
C GLN A 182 -9.78 12.43 -15.91
N SER A 183 -8.77 11.56 -16.04
CA SER A 183 -7.84 11.58 -17.18
C SER A 183 -8.43 10.94 -18.46
N SER A 184 -9.75 11.10 -18.66
CA SER A 184 -10.52 10.50 -19.75
C SER A 184 -10.77 11.52 -20.89
N PRO A 185 -11.07 11.07 -22.12
CA PRO A 185 -11.44 11.95 -23.22
C PRO A 185 -12.74 12.72 -22.89
N LEU A 186 -12.80 14.00 -23.23
CA LEU A 186 -13.99 14.81 -23.04
C LEU A 186 -15.12 14.36 -23.99
N TYR A 187 -16.33 14.18 -23.45
CA TYR A 187 -17.55 13.84 -24.21
C TYR A 187 -18.31 15.06 -24.73
N ILE A 188 -17.72 16.25 -24.58
CA ILE A 188 -18.30 17.54 -24.98
C ILE A 188 -17.38 18.26 -25.94
N SER A 189 -17.98 19.00 -26.87
CA SER A 189 -17.30 20.03 -27.65
C SER A 189 -17.72 21.40 -27.14
N ALA A 190 -16.77 22.33 -27.04
CA ALA A 190 -17.04 23.68 -26.57
C ALA A 190 -16.37 24.70 -27.48
N SER A 191 -17.12 25.73 -27.88
CA SER A 191 -16.61 26.81 -28.73
C SER A 191 -17.15 28.17 -28.32
N THR A 192 -16.33 29.21 -28.49
CA THR A 192 -16.72 30.59 -28.19
C THR A 192 -17.77 31.08 -29.19
N VAL A 193 -18.82 31.72 -28.69
CA VAL A 193 -19.87 32.36 -29.51
C VAL A 193 -19.55 33.84 -29.75
N SER A 194 -18.91 34.47 -28.77
CA SER A 194 -18.45 35.86 -28.82
C SER A 194 -16.99 35.95 -28.37
N GLN A 195 -16.39 37.14 -28.45
CA GLN A 195 -15.07 37.35 -27.86
C GLN A 195 -15.17 37.05 -26.37
N THR A 196 -14.41 36.04 -25.93
CA THR A 196 -14.56 35.45 -24.61
C THR A 196 -13.25 35.54 -23.86
N SER A 197 -13.30 35.96 -22.61
CA SER A 197 -12.17 35.89 -21.68
C SER A 197 -12.44 34.86 -20.59
N LEU A 198 -11.42 34.05 -20.30
CA LEU A 198 -11.49 32.91 -19.40
C LEU A 198 -10.37 32.98 -18.38
N TRP A 199 -10.63 32.55 -17.15
CA TRP A 199 -9.59 32.19 -16.19
C TRP A 199 -9.39 30.68 -16.21
N GLY A 200 -8.22 30.22 -16.62
CA GLY A 200 -7.89 28.81 -16.77
C GLY A 200 -6.97 28.31 -15.66
N LEU A 201 -7.25 27.11 -15.15
CA LEU A 201 -6.42 26.36 -14.22
C LEU A 201 -6.01 25.04 -14.87
N GLU A 202 -4.72 24.73 -14.85
CA GLU A 202 -4.21 23.45 -15.32
C GLU A 202 -4.52 22.33 -14.33
N THR A 203 -4.96 21.18 -14.86
CA THR A 203 -5.37 20.01 -14.06
C THR A 203 -4.23 19.46 -13.19
N GLU A 204 -3.01 19.41 -13.70
CA GLU A 204 -1.84 18.98 -12.93
C GLU A 204 -1.55 19.94 -11.77
N THR A 205 -1.68 21.24 -12.02
CA THR A 205 -1.48 22.27 -11.00
C THR A 205 -2.53 22.19 -9.90
N TYR A 206 -3.81 21.97 -10.24
CA TYR A 206 -4.86 21.69 -9.26
C TYR A 206 -4.54 20.47 -8.39
N ARG A 207 -4.14 19.35 -9.02
CA ARG A 207 -3.78 18.11 -8.33
C ARG A 207 -2.59 18.29 -7.40
N LYS A 208 -1.61 19.10 -7.82
CA LYS A 208 -0.43 19.45 -7.02
C LYS A 208 -0.79 20.27 -5.80
N ILE A 209 -1.59 21.33 -5.94
CA ILE A 209 -2.02 22.19 -4.81
C ILE A 209 -2.83 21.37 -3.79
N LEU A 210 -3.68 20.46 -4.26
CA LEU A 210 -4.41 19.52 -3.39
C LEU A 210 -3.47 18.60 -2.61
N ALA A 211 -2.45 18.05 -3.27
CA ALA A 211 -1.49 17.14 -2.65
C ALA A 211 -0.56 17.84 -1.63
N GLU A 212 -0.19 19.10 -1.89
CA GLU A 212 0.81 19.84 -1.10
C GLU A 212 0.25 20.45 0.19
N SER A 213 -1.07 20.62 0.32
CA SER A 213 -1.59 21.61 1.27
C SER A 213 -1.82 21.16 2.72
N LEU A 214 -1.84 19.88 3.09
CA LEU A 214 -2.04 19.44 4.50
C LEU A 214 -1.86 17.92 4.67
N ALA A 215 -1.84 17.18 3.56
CA ALA A 215 -1.87 15.72 3.51
C ALA A 215 -0.63 15.07 4.12
N ALA A 216 0.57 15.37 3.61
CA ALA A 216 1.74 14.55 3.91
C ALA A 216 2.10 14.54 5.40
N VAL A 217 2.09 15.69 6.08
CA VAL A 217 2.48 15.80 7.50
C VAL A 217 1.36 15.30 8.41
N PHE A 218 0.11 15.71 8.19
CA PHE A 218 -1.02 15.22 8.99
C PHE A 218 -1.25 13.73 8.80
N GLU A 219 -1.12 13.20 7.58
CA GLU A 219 -1.21 11.76 7.32
C GLU A 219 -0.07 11.00 7.96
N GLU A 220 1.15 11.52 7.93
CA GLU A 220 2.28 10.88 8.58
C GLU A 220 2.09 10.85 10.11
N ASN A 221 1.56 11.93 10.68
CA ASN A 221 1.20 12.01 12.10
C ASN A 221 0.05 11.06 12.44
N LEU A 222 -1.01 11.03 11.62
CA LEU A 222 -2.18 10.17 11.83
C LEU A 222 -1.82 8.69 11.65
N LYS A 223 -1.01 8.32 10.65
CA LYS A 223 -0.43 6.97 10.53
C LYS A 223 0.30 6.55 11.80
N SER A 224 1.07 7.48 12.37
CA SER A 224 1.87 7.19 13.56
C SER A 224 1.00 7.02 14.80
N ILE A 225 -0.12 7.74 14.87
CA ILE A 225 -1.17 7.57 15.89
C ILE A 225 -1.92 6.26 15.68
N GLU A 226 -2.39 5.97 14.47
CA GLU A 226 -3.14 4.74 14.14
C GLU A 226 -2.28 3.48 14.30
N ALA A 227 -0.99 3.54 13.97
CA ALA A 227 -0.05 2.44 14.16
C ALA A 227 0.24 2.15 15.64
N ALA A 228 0.03 3.13 16.51
CA ALA A 228 0.20 2.99 17.94
C ALA A 228 -1.12 2.51 18.57
N TYR A 229 -1.19 1.21 18.84
CA TYR A 229 -2.43 0.47 19.16
C TYR A 229 -3.24 1.02 20.34
N LEU A 230 -2.66 1.85 21.20
CA LEU A 230 -3.36 2.47 22.32
C LEU A 230 -4.35 3.55 21.91
N PHE A 231 -4.16 4.16 20.74
CA PHE A 231 -5.09 5.17 20.25
C PHE A 231 -6.45 4.58 19.83
N GLN A 232 -6.56 3.26 19.66
CA GLN A 232 -7.85 2.58 19.39
C GLN A 232 -8.92 2.81 20.48
N TYR A 233 -8.50 3.24 21.69
CA TYR A 233 -9.39 3.47 22.83
C TYR A 233 -9.93 4.90 22.93
N ILE A 234 -9.55 5.77 22.00
CA ILE A 234 -10.11 7.11 21.84
C ILE A 234 -10.79 7.22 20.47
N THR A 235 -11.70 8.16 20.31
CA THR A 235 -12.47 8.35 19.08
C THR A 235 -11.58 8.82 17.94
N GLN A 236 -11.97 8.53 16.70
CA GLN A 236 -11.24 9.02 15.52
C GLN A 236 -11.18 10.55 15.49
N GLN A 237 -12.21 11.26 15.95
CA GLN A 237 -12.19 12.72 16.01
C GLN A 237 -11.13 13.23 17.00
N GLU A 238 -10.95 12.55 18.13
CA GLU A 238 -9.86 12.82 19.08
C GLU A 238 -8.50 12.48 18.45
N GLN A 239 -8.35 11.34 17.78
CA GLN A 239 -7.11 10.96 17.08
C GLN A 239 -6.71 11.98 16.00
N GLU A 240 -7.67 12.43 15.19
CA GLU A 240 -7.43 13.46 14.18
C GLU A 240 -7.09 14.81 14.81
N SER A 241 -7.67 15.12 15.97
CA SER A 241 -7.34 16.34 16.71
C SER A 241 -5.92 16.27 17.28
N ILE A 242 -5.51 15.10 17.80
CA ILE A 242 -4.12 14.87 18.22
C ILE A 242 -3.18 14.97 17.02
N ALA A 243 -3.49 14.30 15.91
CA ALA A 243 -2.67 14.31 14.69
C ALA A 243 -2.44 15.71 14.13
N LYS A 244 -3.45 16.60 14.22
CA LYS A 244 -3.36 18.03 13.87
C LYS A 244 -2.43 18.82 14.79
N SER A 245 -2.30 18.39 16.05
CA SER A 245 -1.46 19.05 17.06
C SER A 245 -0.03 18.47 17.14
N LEU A 246 0.26 17.37 16.44
CA LEU A 246 1.58 16.73 16.50
C LEU A 246 2.62 17.45 15.64
N GLN A 247 3.80 17.67 16.22
CA GLN A 247 4.99 18.10 15.49
C GLN A 247 6.07 17.02 15.61
N ALA A 248 6.55 16.52 14.46
CA ALA A 248 7.66 15.58 14.41
C ALA A 248 8.97 16.32 14.70
N LEU A 249 9.71 15.87 15.70
CA LEU A 249 11.08 16.31 15.94
C LEU A 249 12.02 15.16 15.61
N THR A 250 12.96 15.42 14.70
CA THR A 250 14.02 14.49 14.31
C THR A 250 15.32 14.94 14.93
N PHE A 251 16.07 14.01 15.50
CA PHE A 251 17.28 14.32 16.25
C PHE A 251 18.44 13.53 15.69
N THR A 252 19.63 14.13 15.73
CA THR A 252 20.88 13.54 15.30
C THR A 252 21.84 13.50 16.49
N ASN A 253 22.33 12.30 16.84
CA ASN A 253 23.34 11.99 17.88
C ASN A 253 22.95 12.24 19.35
N ASN A 254 22.58 11.18 20.10
CA ASN A 254 22.62 11.09 21.58
C ASN A 254 22.14 12.34 22.35
N GLN A 255 21.20 13.10 21.77
CA GLN A 255 20.67 14.32 22.36
C GLN A 255 19.78 13.98 23.55
N ILE A 256 19.96 14.71 24.66
CA ILE A 256 19.18 14.55 25.88
C ILE A 256 17.84 15.27 25.71
N ILE A 257 16.73 14.54 25.79
CA ILE A 257 15.37 15.10 25.58
C ILE A 257 14.76 15.68 26.87
N ILE A 258 15.08 15.11 28.04
CA ILE A 258 14.43 15.45 29.31
C ILE A 258 15.48 15.81 30.36
N ASN A 259 15.27 16.93 31.05
CA ASN A 259 15.89 17.22 32.35
C ASN A 259 14.82 17.30 33.45
N LYS A 260 15.21 17.30 34.73
CA LYS A 260 14.28 17.41 35.89
C LYS A 260 13.31 18.60 35.84
N SER A 261 13.59 19.61 35.02
CA SER A 261 12.81 20.84 34.88
C SER A 261 11.79 20.77 33.72
N SER A 262 11.77 19.67 32.97
CA SER A 262 10.94 19.54 31.76
C SER A 262 9.47 19.29 32.12
N PRO A 263 8.53 19.95 31.45
CA PRO A 263 7.10 19.74 31.68
C PRO A 263 6.67 18.33 31.26
N ASP A 264 5.56 17.84 31.82
CA ASP A 264 5.04 16.51 31.49
C ASP A 264 4.49 16.44 30.05
N PHE A 265 4.87 15.38 29.33
CA PHE A 265 4.44 15.11 27.96
C PHE A 265 4.25 13.62 27.68
N LEU A 266 3.43 13.37 26.65
CA LEU A 266 3.29 12.10 25.96
C LEU A 266 4.28 12.08 24.79
N CYS A 267 5.08 11.01 24.67
CA CYS A 267 5.96 10.80 23.54
C CYS A 267 5.50 9.61 22.69
N ILE A 268 5.56 9.75 21.37
CA ILE A 268 5.28 8.68 20.40
C ILE A 268 6.51 8.51 19.52
N ILE A 269 7.05 7.30 19.44
CA ILE A 269 8.20 7.00 18.58
C ILE A 269 7.71 6.81 17.16
N LYS A 270 7.99 7.79 16.30
CA LYS A 270 7.61 7.76 14.89
C LYS A 270 8.54 6.87 14.08
N GLU A 271 9.84 6.99 14.30
CA GLU A 271 10.88 6.26 13.59
C GLU A 271 12.11 6.13 14.49
N GLY A 272 12.84 5.02 14.37
CA GLY A 272 14.04 4.75 15.15
C GLY A 272 13.75 4.18 16.55
N SER A 273 14.67 4.43 17.48
CA SER A 273 14.63 3.92 18.85
C SER A 273 15.16 4.91 19.87
N VAL A 274 14.56 4.85 21.05
CA VAL A 274 14.86 5.76 22.15
C VAL A 274 15.37 4.96 23.33
N LEU A 275 16.58 5.28 23.77
CA LEU A 275 17.25 4.63 24.88
C LEU A 275 17.16 5.50 26.13
N CYS A 276 16.58 4.96 27.19
CA CYS A 276 16.53 5.60 28.50
C CYS A 276 17.64 5.03 29.40
N LYS A 277 18.53 5.89 29.92
CA LYS A 277 19.63 5.49 30.84
C LYS A 277 19.90 6.54 31.92
N ASP A 278 20.42 6.10 33.06
CA ASP A 278 20.92 6.96 34.16
C ASP A 278 22.44 6.71 34.33
N LYS A 279 22.84 5.44 34.36
CA LYS A 279 24.24 4.96 34.16
C LYS A 279 24.33 3.63 33.41
N THR A 280 23.23 2.87 33.41
CA THR A 280 23.00 1.62 32.68
C THR A 280 21.67 1.74 31.92
N GLU A 281 21.49 0.94 30.86
CA GLU A 281 20.25 0.91 30.08
C GLU A 281 19.06 0.50 30.97
N ILE A 282 18.05 1.37 31.08
CA ILE A 282 16.82 1.14 31.85
C ILE A 282 15.77 0.48 30.96
N CYS A 283 15.48 1.10 29.83
CA CYS A 283 14.51 0.62 28.85
C CYS A 283 14.75 1.25 27.49
N ARG A 284 14.22 0.62 26.45
CA ARG A 284 14.35 1.03 25.06
C ARG A 284 13.00 0.98 24.38
N PHE A 285 12.65 2.06 23.71
CA PHE A 285 11.43 2.20 22.93
C PHE A 285 11.75 2.12 21.44
N PHE A 286 10.82 1.57 20.66
CA PHE A 286 10.93 1.43 19.23
C PHE A 286 9.75 2.11 18.54
N THR A 287 9.85 2.24 17.22
CA THR A 287 8.79 2.77 16.37
C THR A 287 7.40 2.20 16.71
N GLY A 288 6.43 3.08 16.94
CA GLY A 288 5.06 2.75 17.36
C GLY A 288 4.84 2.72 18.88
N ASP A 289 5.90 2.85 19.68
CA ASP A 289 5.79 2.89 21.13
C ASP A 289 5.35 4.27 21.63
N ILE A 290 4.58 4.25 22.72
CA ILE A 290 4.13 5.45 23.44
C ILE A 290 4.64 5.36 24.88
N PHE A 291 5.13 6.47 25.43
CA PHE A 291 5.45 6.57 26.84
C PHE A 291 5.12 7.95 27.41
N LEU A 292 5.01 8.01 28.74
CA LEU A 292 4.81 9.24 29.51
C LEU A 292 6.15 9.68 30.12
N SER A 293 6.48 10.95 30.02
CA SER A 293 7.69 11.50 30.66
C SER A 293 7.72 11.25 32.17
N SER A 294 6.56 11.35 32.83
CA SER A 294 6.40 11.15 34.28
C SER A 294 6.69 9.71 34.71
N ASP A 295 6.36 8.71 33.90
CA ASP A 295 6.59 7.30 34.27
C ASP A 295 8.09 6.94 34.28
N LEU A 296 8.90 7.72 33.55
CA LEU A 296 10.34 7.52 33.48
C LEU A 296 11.07 8.12 34.68
N THR A 297 10.59 9.23 35.26
CA THR A 297 11.26 9.97 36.34
C THR A 297 11.07 9.38 37.75
N ILE A 298 10.12 8.44 37.92
CA ILE A 298 9.66 7.93 39.23
C ILE A 298 10.65 6.97 39.92
N LYS A 299 11.62 6.37 39.21
CA LYS A 299 12.46 5.29 39.78
C LYS A 299 13.61 5.72 40.72
N SER A 300 13.57 6.88 41.39
CA SER A 300 14.65 7.35 42.29
C SER A 300 16.05 7.38 41.65
N TYR A 301 16.09 7.53 40.33
CA TYR A 301 17.32 7.76 39.56
C TYR A 301 17.44 9.26 39.37
N ASN A 302 18.48 9.85 39.96
CA ASN A 302 18.58 11.29 40.06
C ASN A 302 18.92 11.97 38.72
N ASP A 303 19.41 11.23 37.71
CA ASP A 303 19.92 11.79 36.45
C ASP A 303 19.56 10.90 35.23
N ILE A 304 18.26 10.60 35.01
CA ILE A 304 17.84 9.88 33.79
C ILE A 304 18.00 10.79 32.57
N GLU A 305 18.91 10.40 31.68
CA GLU A 305 19.08 10.96 30.36
C GLU A 305 18.37 10.05 29.33
N ILE A 306 17.47 10.64 28.55
CA ILE A 306 16.87 9.97 27.41
C ILE A 306 17.71 10.31 26.20
N HIS A 307 18.35 9.29 25.62
CA HIS A 307 19.15 9.42 24.42
C HIS A 307 18.39 8.88 23.23
N LEU A 308 18.37 9.71 22.20
CA LEU A 308 17.93 9.28 20.88
C LEU A 308 19.09 8.59 20.18
N GLU A 309 18.84 7.38 19.73
CA GLU A 309 19.80 6.66 18.90
C GLU A 309 19.78 7.24 17.48
N GLU A 310 20.88 7.04 16.74
CA GLU A 310 21.09 7.68 15.44
C GLU A 310 19.87 7.52 14.52
N HIS A 311 19.36 8.66 14.02
CA HIS A 311 18.18 8.78 13.15
C HIS A 311 16.83 8.40 13.78
N SER A 312 16.53 8.94 14.96
CA SER A 312 15.21 8.76 15.61
C SER A 312 14.32 10.00 15.47
N THR A 313 13.04 9.77 15.16
CA THR A 313 12.01 10.80 15.06
C THR A 313 10.90 10.52 16.07
N CYS A 314 10.51 11.54 16.83
CA CYS A 314 9.53 11.43 17.89
C CYS A 314 8.46 12.54 17.76
N PHE A 315 7.25 12.22 18.21
CA PHE A 315 6.22 13.21 18.48
C PHE A 315 6.15 13.51 19.97
N PHE A 316 5.93 14.76 20.30
CA PHE A 316 5.73 15.22 21.67
C PHE A 316 4.39 15.93 21.76
N LEU A 317 3.60 15.54 22.76
CA LEU A 317 2.33 16.18 23.05
C LEU A 317 2.29 16.55 24.53
N ALA A 318 2.12 17.83 24.82
CA ALA A 318 2.02 18.31 26.18
C ALA A 318 0.72 17.80 26.85
N TYR A 319 0.76 17.51 28.15
CA TYR A 319 -0.39 16.97 28.88
C TYR A 319 -1.62 17.88 28.89
N ASN A 320 -1.42 19.20 28.99
CA ASN A 320 -2.52 20.16 28.89
C ASN A 320 -3.26 20.04 27.55
N THR A 321 -2.52 19.96 26.44
CA THR A 321 -3.10 19.76 25.11
C THR A 321 -3.83 18.41 25.00
N LEU A 322 -3.30 17.35 25.61
CA LEU A 322 -3.96 16.05 25.64
C LEU A 322 -5.28 16.09 26.44
N ILE A 323 -5.31 16.78 27.58
CA ILE A 323 -6.51 16.97 28.41
C ILE A 323 -7.56 17.80 27.66
N GLU A 324 -7.15 18.85 26.96
CA GLU A 324 -8.04 19.67 26.13
C GLU A 324 -8.70 18.85 25.01
N ILE A 325 -7.93 17.96 24.35
CA ILE A 325 -8.43 17.15 23.23
C ILE A 325 -9.31 15.99 23.71
N LEU A 326 -8.89 15.27 24.76
CA LEU A 326 -9.54 14.03 25.20
C LEU A 326 -10.60 14.24 26.29
N GLY A 327 -10.56 15.37 27.01
CA GLY A 327 -11.47 15.64 28.13
C GLY A 327 -11.54 14.48 29.11
N ASN A 328 -12.75 13.94 29.29
CA ASN A 328 -13.02 12.86 30.25
C ASN A 328 -12.38 11.50 29.88
N SER A 329 -12.05 11.27 28.60
CA SER A 329 -11.43 10.02 28.14
C SER A 329 -9.92 9.97 28.46
N CYS A 330 -9.31 11.13 28.74
CA CYS A 330 -7.87 11.31 28.97
C CYS A 330 -7.33 10.41 30.08
N LYS A 331 -8.01 10.36 31.23
CA LYS A 331 -7.60 9.55 32.39
C LYS A 331 -7.47 8.07 32.02
N ASN A 332 -8.47 7.52 31.33
CA ASN A 332 -8.50 6.13 30.91
C ASN A 332 -7.43 5.83 29.86
N PHE A 333 -7.22 6.73 28.90
CA PHE A 333 -6.16 6.61 27.90
C PHE A 333 -4.77 6.56 28.56
N LEU A 334 -4.47 7.50 29.45
CA LEU A 334 -3.19 7.56 30.17
C LEU A 334 -2.95 6.31 31.04
N ASN A 335 -3.99 5.80 31.70
CA ASN A 335 -3.90 4.56 32.48
C ASN A 335 -3.56 3.34 31.61
N ARG A 336 -4.08 3.28 30.37
CA ARG A 336 -3.71 2.21 29.43
C ARG A 336 -2.27 2.36 28.92
N VAL A 337 -1.79 3.59 28.68
CA VAL A 337 -0.37 3.85 28.36
C VAL A 337 0.55 3.32 29.47
N ARG A 338 0.21 3.60 30.73
CA ARG A 338 0.94 3.08 31.91
C ARG A 338 0.94 1.56 31.98
N LEU A 339 -0.22 0.93 31.75
CA LEU A 339 -0.34 -0.52 31.76
C LEU A 339 0.62 -1.17 30.76
N CYS A 340 0.70 -0.64 29.54
CA CYS A 340 1.61 -1.14 28.50
C CYS A 340 3.07 -0.96 28.89
N PHE A 341 3.42 0.18 29.47
CA PHE A 341 4.76 0.41 30.01
C PHE A 341 5.13 -0.64 31.06
N ILE A 342 4.22 -0.98 31.99
CA ILE A 342 4.45 -2.02 33.00
C ILE A 342 4.65 -3.39 32.33
N MET A 343 3.78 -3.77 31.39
CA MET A 343 3.86 -5.07 30.70
C MET A 343 5.17 -5.27 29.94
N ARG A 344 5.66 -4.23 29.27
CA ARG A 344 6.90 -4.28 28.47
C ARG A 344 8.16 -4.36 29.34
N ASN A 345 8.12 -3.74 30.52
CA ASN A 345 9.20 -3.83 31.49
C ASN A 345 9.12 -5.09 32.38
N ASN A 346 8.00 -5.82 32.33
CA ASN A 346 7.85 -7.07 33.07
C ASN A 346 8.60 -8.23 32.40
N LYS A 347 9.36 -9.01 33.19
CA LYS A 347 10.19 -10.13 32.72
C LYS A 347 9.41 -11.20 31.94
N TYR A 348 8.15 -11.43 32.29
CA TYR A 348 7.29 -12.46 31.70
C TYR A 348 6.42 -11.88 30.58
N LEU A 349 5.72 -10.78 30.85
CA LEU A 349 4.70 -10.26 29.92
C LEU A 349 5.30 -9.73 28.60
N LYS A 350 6.57 -9.27 28.62
CA LYS A 350 7.29 -8.86 27.40
C LYS A 350 7.50 -9.97 26.35
N LYS A 351 7.22 -11.23 26.69
CA LYS A 351 7.34 -12.39 25.77
C LYS A 351 6.04 -12.72 25.02
N LEU A 352 4.93 -12.05 25.34
CA LEU A 352 3.67 -12.21 24.64
C LEU A 352 3.78 -11.63 23.22
N SER A 353 2.97 -12.17 22.30
CA SER A 353 2.82 -11.55 20.98
C SER A 353 1.98 -10.27 21.08
N ARG A 354 2.13 -9.37 20.11
CA ARG A 354 1.37 -8.11 20.06
C ARG A 354 -0.15 -8.33 20.16
N LEU A 355 -0.68 -9.35 19.47
CA LEU A 355 -2.10 -9.71 19.55
C LEU A 355 -2.53 -10.15 20.96
N GLN A 356 -1.69 -10.92 21.65
CA GLN A 356 -1.99 -11.35 23.02
C GLN A 356 -1.91 -10.19 24.01
N GLU A 357 -0.95 -9.26 23.83
CA GLU A 357 -0.89 -8.02 24.59
C GLU A 357 -2.17 -7.19 24.39
N GLU A 358 -2.62 -7.03 23.14
CA GLU A 358 -3.85 -6.29 22.80
C GLU A 358 -5.11 -6.94 23.38
N LEU A 359 -5.27 -8.27 23.25
CA LEU A 359 -6.38 -9.01 23.85
C LEU A 359 -6.35 -8.92 25.37
N LEU A 360 -5.17 -8.98 25.98
CA LEU A 360 -5.02 -8.85 27.42
C LEU A 360 -5.44 -7.47 27.92
N ILE A 361 -4.99 -6.40 27.26
CA ILE A 361 -5.36 -5.01 27.60
C ILE A 361 -6.86 -4.77 27.44
N ARG A 362 -7.52 -5.45 26.47
CA ARG A 362 -8.98 -5.41 26.32
C ARG A 362 -9.72 -6.10 27.46
N SER A 363 -9.13 -7.17 28.03
CA SER A 363 -9.73 -7.94 29.13
C SER A 363 -9.41 -7.40 30.54
N ILE A 364 -8.42 -6.52 30.67
CA ILE A 364 -8.04 -5.92 31.96
C ILE A 364 -9.06 -4.88 32.41
N SER A 365 -9.46 -4.97 33.68
CA SER A 365 -10.32 -3.98 34.34
C SER A 365 -9.46 -2.96 35.09
N ILE A 366 -9.79 -1.68 34.98
CA ILE A 366 -9.09 -0.58 35.67
C ILE A 366 -10.06 0.03 36.69
N SER A 367 -9.61 0.26 37.92
CA SER A 367 -10.44 0.81 39.00
C SER A 367 -9.65 1.79 39.88
N ASP A 368 -10.36 2.80 40.38
CA ASP A 368 -9.88 3.77 41.34
C ASP A 368 -10.24 3.34 42.76
N PHE A 369 -9.32 3.54 43.71
CA PHE A 369 -9.50 3.17 45.11
C PHE A 369 -9.10 4.33 46.02
N GLU A 370 -9.90 4.58 47.05
CA GLU A 370 -9.62 5.59 48.08
C GLU A 370 -8.57 5.08 49.08
N ALA A 371 -7.94 6.02 49.79
CA ALA A 371 -6.98 5.69 50.85
C ALA A 371 -7.65 4.83 51.93
N GLY A 372 -6.97 3.75 52.34
CA GLY A 372 -7.47 2.77 53.31
C GLY A 372 -8.28 1.62 52.70
N SER A 373 -8.60 1.64 51.40
CA SER A 373 -9.31 0.55 50.73
C SER A 373 -8.48 -0.75 50.77
N VAL A 374 -9.10 -1.86 51.19
CA VAL A 374 -8.50 -3.19 51.08
C VAL A 374 -8.59 -3.65 49.63
N ILE A 375 -7.43 -3.78 48.98
CA ILE A 375 -7.32 -4.21 47.58
C ILE A 375 -7.23 -5.72 47.50
N ILE A 376 -6.38 -6.31 48.34
CA ILE A 376 -6.17 -7.76 48.39
C ILE A 376 -6.37 -8.22 49.83
N PRO A 377 -7.46 -8.93 50.14
CA PRO A 377 -7.70 -9.46 51.47
C PRO A 377 -6.67 -10.53 51.86
N GLU A 378 -6.38 -10.64 53.15
CA GLU A 378 -5.60 -11.72 53.74
C GLU A 378 -6.20 -13.09 53.36
N GLY A 379 -5.33 -14.06 53.05
CA GLY A 379 -5.73 -15.40 52.63
C GLY A 379 -6.03 -15.55 51.14
N THR A 380 -6.08 -14.45 50.37
CA THR A 380 -6.23 -14.52 48.91
C THR A 380 -5.05 -15.26 48.29
N ALA A 381 -5.31 -16.17 47.35
CA ALA A 381 -4.26 -16.89 46.62
C ALA A 381 -3.53 -15.94 45.67
N LYS A 382 -2.19 -15.87 45.72
CA LYS A 382 -1.41 -14.95 44.86
C LYS A 382 -1.55 -15.23 43.37
N GLN A 383 -1.89 -16.47 43.01
CA GLN A 383 -2.18 -16.86 41.63
C GLN A 383 -3.61 -16.54 41.16
N SER A 384 -4.47 -15.92 41.99
CA SER A 384 -5.85 -15.63 41.60
C SER A 384 -5.92 -14.54 40.54
N ASP A 385 -5.16 -13.47 40.75
CA ASP A 385 -5.26 -12.24 39.97
C ASP A 385 -3.86 -11.68 39.65
N LEU A 386 -3.71 -11.21 38.42
CA LEU A 386 -2.58 -10.41 37.99
C LEU A 386 -2.94 -8.94 38.20
N ILE A 387 -2.18 -8.25 39.04
CA ILE A 387 -2.49 -6.89 39.49
C ILE A 387 -1.39 -5.94 39.03
N PHE A 388 -1.77 -4.79 38.50
CA PHE A 388 -0.91 -3.73 38.01
C PHE A 388 -1.20 -2.45 38.78
N ILE A 389 -0.21 -1.94 39.51
CA ILE A 389 -0.32 -0.68 40.24
C ILE A 389 -0.04 0.45 39.24
N LEU A 390 -1.07 1.09 38.71
CA LEU A 390 -0.91 2.14 37.69
C LEU A 390 -0.51 3.48 38.31
N LYS A 391 -1.02 3.79 39.51
CA LYS A 391 -0.70 5.00 40.28
C LYS A 391 -0.97 4.75 41.75
N GLY A 392 -0.13 5.27 42.64
CA GLY A 392 -0.33 5.19 44.10
C GLY A 392 0.55 4.13 44.76
N ILE A 393 0.34 3.91 46.07
CA ILE A 393 1.16 3.02 46.88
C ILE A 393 0.24 2.05 47.61
N LEU A 394 0.57 0.77 47.52
CA LEU A 394 -0.07 -0.28 48.31
C LEU A 394 0.82 -0.67 49.49
N LYS A 395 0.20 -0.93 50.64
CA LYS A 395 0.87 -1.39 51.86
C LYS A 395 0.35 -2.78 52.21
N GLY A 396 1.24 -3.76 52.20
CA GLY A 396 1.04 -5.05 52.83
C GLY A 396 1.67 -5.10 54.24
N LYS A 397 1.51 -6.23 54.92
CA LYS A 397 1.94 -6.46 56.32
C LYS A 397 3.35 -5.95 56.65
N ASN A 398 4.33 -6.19 55.79
CA ASN A 398 5.74 -5.78 55.97
C ASN A 398 6.38 -5.19 54.71
N VAL A 399 5.60 -4.88 53.67
CA VAL A 399 6.12 -4.48 52.35
C VAL A 399 5.24 -3.38 51.79
N LYS A 400 5.87 -2.36 51.18
CA LYS A 400 5.17 -1.38 50.35
C LYS A 400 5.42 -1.67 48.88
N PHE A 401 4.37 -1.58 48.09
CA PHE A 401 4.41 -1.73 46.64
C PHE A 401 4.14 -0.36 46.02
N GLN A 402 5.15 0.16 45.31
CA GLN A 402 5.04 1.41 44.57
C GLN A 402 4.30 1.20 43.25
N ASP A 403 3.92 2.30 42.63
CA ASP A 403 3.38 2.34 41.28
C ASP A 403 4.35 1.75 40.24
N LEU A 404 3.78 1.43 39.08
CA LEU A 404 4.42 0.78 37.94
C LEU A 404 4.95 -0.64 38.23
N ARG A 405 4.41 -1.31 39.25
CA ARG A 405 4.70 -2.72 39.57
C ARG A 405 3.57 -3.65 39.21
N THR A 406 3.93 -4.91 38.99
CA THR A 406 3.02 -6.04 38.87
C THR A 406 3.06 -6.87 40.15
N LEU A 407 1.94 -7.48 40.52
CA LEU A 407 1.83 -8.46 41.59
C LEU A 407 1.11 -9.71 41.04
N GLY A 408 1.52 -10.90 41.51
CA GLY A 408 0.94 -12.19 41.11
C GLY A 408 1.53 -12.78 39.82
N GLU A 409 2.45 -12.09 39.13
CA GLU A 409 3.01 -12.55 37.86
C GLU A 409 3.83 -13.83 37.97
N VAL A 410 4.57 -13.98 39.07
CA VAL A 410 5.40 -15.18 39.30
C VAL A 410 4.49 -16.36 39.58
N GLU A 411 3.48 -16.18 40.42
CA GLU A 411 2.59 -17.24 40.85
C GLU A 411 1.66 -17.71 39.71
N ILE A 412 1.21 -16.80 38.84
CA ILE A 412 0.44 -17.14 37.64
C ILE A 412 1.31 -17.86 36.59
N VAL A 413 2.55 -17.40 36.37
CA VAL A 413 3.41 -17.95 35.32
C VAL A 413 4.12 -19.23 35.73
N GLU A 414 4.61 -19.30 36.96
CA GLU A 414 5.39 -20.42 37.50
C GLU A 414 4.54 -21.41 38.31
N GLY A 415 3.30 -21.05 38.65
CA GLY A 415 2.30 -21.97 39.22
C GLY A 415 2.38 -22.16 40.75
N SER A 416 2.87 -21.17 41.50
CA SER A 416 2.92 -21.24 42.97
C SER A 416 1.51 -21.16 43.59
N LYS A 417 1.36 -21.79 44.77
CA LYS A 417 0.12 -21.79 45.58
C LYS A 417 0.19 -20.85 46.79
N ASP A 418 1.14 -19.91 46.79
CA ASP A 418 1.29 -18.96 47.89
C ASP A 418 0.05 -18.08 48.07
N ILE A 419 -0.14 -17.61 49.30
CA ILE A 419 -1.23 -16.72 49.70
C ILE A 419 -0.69 -15.39 50.23
N TRP A 420 -1.54 -14.37 50.26
CA TRP A 420 -1.24 -13.10 50.93
C TRP A 420 -1.41 -13.25 52.45
N LEU A 421 -0.34 -13.03 53.21
CA LEU A 421 -0.29 -13.23 54.68
C LEU A 421 -0.82 -12.06 55.52
N GLY A 422 -1.47 -11.10 54.88
CA GLY A 422 -2.09 -9.93 55.46
C GLY A 422 -2.71 -9.06 54.38
N ASP A 423 -3.65 -8.20 54.76
CA ASP A 423 -4.33 -7.29 53.83
C ASP A 423 -3.32 -6.39 53.11
N VAL A 424 -3.55 -6.21 51.81
CA VAL A 424 -2.88 -5.20 50.99
C VAL A 424 -3.84 -4.04 50.80
N VAL A 425 -3.50 -2.89 51.39
CA VAL A 425 -4.35 -1.70 51.44
C VAL A 425 -3.75 -0.54 50.64
N ALA A 426 -4.60 0.31 50.07
CA ALA A 426 -4.17 1.55 49.44
C ALA A 426 -3.74 2.58 50.50
N GLU A 427 -2.52 3.12 50.43
CA GLU A 427 -2.08 4.19 51.37
C GLU A 427 -2.64 5.57 50.99
N ALA A 428 -3.01 5.76 49.73
CA ALA A 428 -3.54 6.98 49.15
C ALA A 428 -4.51 6.64 48.01
N GLU A 429 -5.10 7.64 47.36
CA GLU A 429 -5.84 7.42 46.11
C GLU A 429 -4.97 6.66 45.10
N THR A 430 -5.41 5.46 44.75
CA THR A 430 -4.64 4.48 43.99
C THR A 430 -5.45 4.00 42.79
N VAL A 431 -4.79 3.86 41.65
CA VAL A 431 -5.38 3.32 40.42
C VAL A 431 -4.75 1.96 40.13
N ILE A 432 -5.59 0.95 39.95
CA ILE A 432 -5.16 -0.44 39.79
C ILE A 432 -5.80 -1.02 38.53
N ALA A 433 -4.99 -1.72 37.74
CA ALA A 433 -5.48 -2.63 36.71
C ALA A 433 -5.42 -4.05 37.26
N PHE A 434 -6.43 -4.87 37.04
CA PHE A 434 -6.39 -6.28 37.44
C PHE A 434 -7.10 -7.18 36.43
N ILE A 435 -6.66 -8.44 36.41
CA ILE A 435 -7.26 -9.51 35.62
C ILE A 435 -7.09 -10.84 36.33
N SER A 436 -8.16 -11.63 36.40
CA SER A 436 -8.09 -12.96 36.98
C SER A 436 -7.24 -13.90 36.14
N LYS A 437 -6.67 -14.94 36.75
CA LYS A 437 -5.91 -15.98 36.04
C LYS A 437 -6.71 -16.60 34.89
N THR A 438 -8.00 -16.83 35.08
CA THR A 438 -8.87 -17.42 34.06
C THR A 438 -9.03 -16.50 32.85
N LEU A 439 -9.25 -15.21 33.07
CA LEU A 439 -9.33 -14.22 32.00
C LEU A 439 -7.98 -13.98 31.33
N PHE A 440 -6.88 -14.00 32.10
CA PHE A 440 -5.52 -13.91 31.59
C PHE A 440 -5.22 -15.07 30.63
N GLU A 441 -5.46 -16.31 31.06
CA GLU A 441 -5.25 -17.51 30.23
C GLU A 441 -6.17 -17.50 29.00
N ALA A 442 -7.43 -17.08 29.14
CA ALA A 442 -8.35 -16.93 28.01
C ALA A 442 -7.86 -15.89 26.99
N ALA A 443 -7.40 -14.72 27.46
CA ALA A 443 -6.93 -13.63 26.61
C ALA A 443 -5.67 -14.01 25.81
N ILE A 444 -4.73 -14.75 26.42
CA ILE A 444 -3.51 -15.19 25.73
C ILE A 444 -3.71 -16.47 24.91
N GLY A 445 -4.84 -17.17 25.09
CA GLY A 445 -5.22 -18.37 24.35
C GLY A 445 -4.76 -19.69 24.96
N GLY A 446 -4.52 -19.73 26.27
CA GLY A 446 -4.14 -20.93 27.03
C GLY A 446 -3.16 -20.64 28.17
N LYS A 447 -2.44 -21.68 28.61
CA LYS A 447 -1.39 -21.53 29.63
C LYS A 447 -0.21 -20.74 29.07
N TYR A 448 0.36 -19.86 29.90
CA TYR A 448 1.44 -18.95 29.51
C TYR A 448 2.63 -19.66 28.83
N THR A 449 3.13 -20.74 29.44
CA THR A 449 4.33 -21.47 28.96
C THR A 449 4.13 -22.07 27.57
N GLU A 450 2.94 -22.60 27.30
CA GLU A 450 2.57 -23.16 26.00
C GLU A 450 2.41 -22.06 24.94
N CYS A 451 1.69 -20.98 25.29
CA CYS A 451 1.44 -19.86 24.38
C CYS A 451 2.72 -19.18 23.91
N VAL A 452 3.61 -18.83 24.85
CA VAL A 452 4.90 -18.19 24.54
C VAL A 452 5.79 -19.11 23.71
N GLY A 453 5.79 -20.42 24.00
CA GLY A 453 6.49 -21.42 23.19
C GLY A 453 5.97 -21.48 21.76
N ASN A 454 4.65 -21.50 21.57
CA ASN A 454 4.00 -21.66 20.27
C ASN A 454 4.09 -20.41 19.39
N ASN A 455 4.05 -19.21 19.96
CA ASN A 455 4.13 -17.95 19.20
C ASN A 455 5.35 -17.90 18.27
N SER A 456 6.51 -18.32 18.79
CA SER A 456 7.75 -18.35 18.02
C SER A 456 7.69 -19.35 16.86
N LYS A 457 7.02 -20.48 17.05
CA LYS A 457 6.85 -21.53 16.05
C LYS A 457 5.86 -21.14 14.96
N ILE A 458 4.70 -20.59 15.33
CA ILE A 458 3.67 -20.13 14.38
C ILE A 458 4.23 -19.03 13.48
N LYS A 459 4.95 -18.05 14.05
CA LYS A 459 5.59 -16.98 13.28
C LYS A 459 6.54 -17.54 12.22
N LEU A 460 7.27 -18.60 12.53
CA LEU A 460 8.19 -19.26 11.61
C LEU A 460 7.47 -20.11 10.56
N LEU A 461 6.42 -20.85 10.94
CA LEU A 461 5.62 -21.63 10.00
C LEU A 461 4.94 -20.71 8.97
N LYS A 462 4.44 -19.55 9.38
CA LYS A 462 3.88 -18.51 8.47
C LYS A 462 4.87 -17.99 7.42
N ASN A 463 6.18 -18.10 7.66
CA ASN A 463 7.20 -17.71 6.68
C ASN A 463 7.29 -18.70 5.51
N VAL A 464 6.77 -19.91 5.68
CA VAL A 464 6.71 -20.92 4.63
C VAL A 464 5.47 -20.65 3.78
N PRO A 465 5.60 -20.27 2.49
CA PRO A 465 4.48 -19.75 1.68
C PRO A 465 3.26 -20.67 1.65
N PHE A 466 3.47 -21.99 1.59
CA PHE A 466 2.38 -22.96 1.54
C PHE A 466 1.71 -23.26 2.88
N PHE A 467 2.31 -22.85 4.01
CA PHE A 467 1.64 -22.93 5.32
C PHE A 467 0.76 -21.71 5.60
N ARG A 468 0.91 -20.60 4.87
CA ARG A 468 0.20 -19.34 5.18
C ARG A 468 -1.32 -19.48 5.28
N ALA A 469 -1.90 -20.28 4.38
CA ALA A 469 -3.34 -20.51 4.30
C ALA A 469 -3.86 -21.56 5.30
N LEU A 470 -3.02 -22.06 6.21
CA LEU A 470 -3.43 -23.02 7.23
C LEU A 470 -4.19 -22.34 8.37
N THR A 471 -5.15 -23.07 8.93
CA THR A 471 -5.93 -22.65 10.09
C THR A 471 -5.07 -22.67 11.35
N LYS A 472 -5.52 -21.95 12.39
CA LYS A 472 -4.84 -21.96 13.71
C LYS A 472 -4.70 -23.38 14.27
N ASP A 473 -5.72 -24.21 14.10
CA ASP A 473 -5.70 -25.60 14.56
C ASP A 473 -4.75 -26.47 13.74
N GLN A 474 -4.66 -26.25 12.43
CA GLN A 474 -3.66 -26.90 11.59
C GLN A 474 -2.24 -26.52 12.00
N TYR A 475 -1.98 -25.23 12.29
CA TYR A 475 -0.68 -24.82 12.85
C TYR A 475 -0.37 -25.52 14.17
N ASN A 476 -1.33 -25.57 15.09
CA ASN A 476 -1.17 -26.23 16.39
C ASN A 476 -0.89 -27.74 16.21
N ASN A 477 -1.58 -28.41 15.30
CA ASN A 477 -1.36 -29.81 14.98
C ASN A 477 0.02 -30.04 14.34
N ILE A 478 0.45 -29.17 13.43
CA ILE A 478 1.81 -29.22 12.86
C ILE A 478 2.85 -29.06 13.96
N ILE A 479 2.67 -28.10 14.86
CA ILE A 479 3.59 -27.83 15.97
C ILE A 479 3.74 -29.05 16.88
N ARG A 480 2.68 -29.85 17.07
CA ARG A 480 2.70 -31.08 17.87
C ARG A 480 3.51 -32.21 17.24
N VAL A 481 3.59 -32.25 15.91
CA VAL A 481 4.31 -33.32 15.17
C VAL A 481 5.73 -32.92 14.73
N LEU A 482 6.12 -31.65 14.86
CA LEU A 482 7.47 -31.19 14.54
C LEU A 482 8.54 -31.91 15.37
N LYS A 483 9.51 -32.53 14.71
CA LYS A 483 10.67 -33.17 15.35
C LYS A 483 11.88 -32.25 15.31
N VAL A 484 12.77 -32.33 16.29
CA VAL A 484 14.04 -31.58 16.31
C VAL A 484 15.15 -32.49 15.80
N LYS A 485 16.01 -31.98 14.90
CA LYS A 485 17.26 -32.62 14.48
C LYS A 485 18.43 -31.65 14.61
N GLU A 486 19.60 -32.19 14.89
CA GLU A 486 20.85 -31.44 15.04
C GLU A 486 21.90 -32.00 14.08
N TYR A 487 22.69 -31.10 13.49
CA TYR A 487 23.76 -31.42 12.55
C TYR A 487 25.04 -30.67 12.95
N THR A 488 26.18 -31.34 12.85
CA THR A 488 27.50 -30.74 13.09
C THR A 488 28.01 -29.98 11.87
N SER A 489 29.04 -29.14 12.05
CA SER A 489 29.68 -28.44 10.93
C SER A 489 30.15 -29.43 9.86
N GLU A 490 30.02 -29.03 8.59
CA GLU A 490 30.33 -29.81 7.39
C GLU A 490 29.52 -31.11 7.22
N GLN A 491 28.50 -31.35 8.04
CA GLN A 491 27.65 -32.53 7.91
C GLN A 491 26.64 -32.34 6.77
N THR A 492 26.62 -33.27 5.81
CA THR A 492 25.58 -33.33 4.78
C THR A 492 24.24 -33.68 5.42
N ILE A 493 23.23 -32.83 5.17
CA ILE A 493 21.85 -33.03 5.64
C ILE A 493 21.09 -33.95 4.67
N PHE A 494 21.26 -33.73 3.36
CA PHE A 494 20.85 -34.60 2.27
C PHE A 494 21.62 -34.26 0.99
N GLU A 495 21.71 -35.21 0.08
CA GLU A 495 22.33 -35.06 -1.24
C GLU A 495 21.31 -34.83 -2.35
N GLU A 496 21.76 -34.24 -3.47
CA GLU A 496 20.97 -34.13 -4.68
C GLU A 496 20.59 -35.53 -5.20
N ASN A 497 19.32 -35.71 -5.55
CA ASN A 497 18.66 -36.96 -5.94
C ASN A 497 18.32 -37.94 -4.80
N ASP A 498 18.63 -37.62 -3.54
CA ASP A 498 18.10 -38.39 -2.41
C ASP A 498 16.57 -38.39 -2.44
N GLU A 499 15.95 -39.47 -1.98
CA GLU A 499 14.50 -39.45 -1.73
C GLU A 499 14.19 -38.41 -0.64
N GLY A 500 13.23 -37.54 -0.94
CA GLY A 500 12.80 -36.50 -0.01
C GLY A 500 11.40 -36.77 0.51
N ASP A 501 11.24 -36.77 1.82
CA ASP A 501 9.95 -36.96 2.49
C ASP A 501 9.67 -35.90 3.58
N CYS A 502 10.54 -34.91 3.75
CA CYS A 502 10.40 -33.93 4.82
C CYS A 502 10.86 -32.51 4.42
N ILE A 503 10.33 -31.51 5.13
CA ILE A 503 10.81 -30.12 5.12
C ILE A 503 11.61 -29.84 6.40
N PHE A 504 12.62 -28.97 6.26
CA PHE A 504 13.45 -28.48 7.35
C PHE A 504 13.25 -26.98 7.58
N ILE A 505 13.11 -26.57 8.84
CA ILE A 505 13.00 -25.17 9.27
C ILE A 505 14.16 -24.87 10.23
N ILE A 506 14.99 -23.87 9.93
CA ILE A 506 16.22 -23.61 10.66
C ILE A 506 15.93 -22.85 11.96
N LYS A 507 16.13 -23.54 13.09
CA LYS A 507 16.01 -22.97 14.45
C LYS A 507 17.29 -22.21 14.84
N SER A 508 18.45 -22.75 14.46
CA SER A 508 19.76 -22.11 14.63
C SER A 508 20.78 -22.67 13.65
N GLY A 509 21.85 -21.91 13.39
CA GLY A 509 22.91 -22.28 12.44
C GLY A 509 22.63 -21.80 11.02
N MET A 510 23.46 -22.29 10.09
CA MET A 510 23.42 -21.95 8.66
C MET A 510 23.66 -23.20 7.81
N VAL A 511 22.93 -23.30 6.70
CA VAL A 511 22.99 -24.42 5.75
C VAL A 511 23.37 -23.88 4.37
N ASP A 512 24.38 -24.48 3.74
CA ASP A 512 24.78 -24.18 2.37
C ASP A 512 24.09 -25.12 1.39
N ILE A 513 23.57 -24.57 0.29
CA ILE A 513 22.83 -25.31 -0.74
C ILE A 513 23.68 -25.35 -2.01
N PHE A 514 23.86 -26.55 -2.56
CA PHE A 514 24.61 -26.81 -3.78
C PHE A 514 23.71 -27.50 -4.82
N LYS A 515 23.84 -27.14 -6.09
CA LYS A 515 23.15 -27.82 -7.19
C LYS A 515 24.15 -28.19 -8.28
N SER A 516 24.21 -29.46 -8.62
CA SER A 516 25.19 -30.04 -9.55
C SER A 516 26.62 -29.63 -9.18
N GLY A 517 26.93 -29.67 -7.88
CA GLY A 517 28.20 -29.26 -7.29
C GLY A 517 28.44 -27.75 -7.16
N ASN A 518 27.61 -26.90 -7.77
CA ASN A 518 27.77 -25.45 -7.70
C ASN A 518 27.06 -24.87 -6.47
N TYR A 519 27.75 -24.01 -5.72
CA TYR A 519 27.16 -23.27 -4.62
C TYR A 519 26.05 -22.34 -5.12
N ILE A 520 24.87 -22.41 -4.49
CA ILE A 520 23.70 -21.59 -4.82
C ILE A 520 23.52 -20.47 -3.80
N ARG A 521 23.44 -20.83 -2.51
CA ARG A 521 23.18 -19.87 -1.40
C ARG A 521 23.39 -20.52 -0.03
N SER A 522 23.51 -19.69 0.99
CA SER A 522 23.35 -20.08 2.40
C SER A 522 21.94 -19.73 2.89
N ILE A 523 21.40 -20.54 3.79
CA ILE A 523 20.13 -20.31 4.49
C ILE A 523 20.40 -20.29 5.98
N SER A 524 20.04 -19.21 6.67
CA SER A 524 20.26 -19.03 8.10
C SER A 524 19.00 -19.29 8.93
N LYS A 525 19.13 -19.15 10.25
CA LYS A 525 18.02 -19.10 11.21
C LYS A 525 16.78 -18.37 10.65
N ASN A 526 15.61 -18.97 10.90
CA ASN A 526 14.28 -18.58 10.39
C ASN A 526 14.00 -18.93 8.92
N GLY A 527 14.99 -19.40 8.16
CA GLY A 527 14.80 -19.95 6.82
C GLY A 527 14.31 -21.41 6.83
N TYR A 528 13.96 -21.91 5.65
CA TYR A 528 13.51 -23.29 5.44
C TYR A 528 14.07 -23.87 4.13
N PHE A 529 14.06 -25.18 3.99
CA PHE A 529 14.48 -25.90 2.78
C PHE A 529 13.90 -27.31 2.70
N GLY A 530 13.83 -27.86 1.49
CA GLY A 530 13.34 -29.23 1.23
C GLY A 530 11.82 -29.33 1.06
N GLU A 531 11.13 -28.21 0.90
CA GLU A 531 9.68 -28.11 0.77
C GLU A 531 9.11 -28.83 -0.45
N ARG A 532 9.84 -28.88 -1.56
CA ARG A 532 9.35 -29.52 -2.79
C ARG A 532 9.04 -31.01 -2.58
N SER A 533 9.82 -31.67 -1.74
CA SER A 533 9.68 -33.09 -1.48
C SER A 533 8.39 -33.42 -0.71
N ILE A 534 7.97 -32.54 0.21
CA ILE A 534 6.71 -32.74 0.95
C ILE A 534 5.47 -32.53 0.08
N ILE A 535 5.58 -31.79 -1.03
CA ILE A 535 4.48 -31.47 -1.94
C ILE A 535 4.41 -32.51 -3.08
N PHE A 536 5.51 -32.68 -3.81
CA PHE A 536 5.54 -33.42 -5.07
C PHE A 536 6.00 -34.87 -4.94
N SER A 537 6.36 -35.34 -3.72
CA SER A 537 6.97 -36.66 -3.54
C SER A 537 8.14 -36.89 -4.50
N SER A 538 9.00 -35.86 -4.64
CA SER A 538 10.11 -35.85 -5.59
C SER A 538 11.46 -35.93 -4.88
N PRO A 539 12.48 -36.49 -5.56
CA PRO A 539 13.86 -36.46 -5.08
C PRO A 539 14.35 -35.03 -4.81
N ARG A 540 15.36 -34.92 -3.96
CA ARG A 540 16.03 -33.65 -3.65
C ARG A 540 16.66 -33.08 -4.92
N THR A 541 16.46 -31.79 -5.16
CA THR A 541 16.94 -31.09 -6.38
C THR A 541 18.27 -30.36 -6.18
N ALA A 542 18.85 -30.51 -4.99
CA ALA A 542 20.07 -29.86 -4.53
C ALA A 542 20.61 -30.65 -3.33
N THR A 543 21.89 -30.51 -3.03
CA THR A 543 22.55 -30.98 -1.80
C THR A 543 22.49 -29.88 -0.74
N ALA A 544 22.26 -30.25 0.52
CA ALA A 544 22.25 -29.33 1.66
C ALA A 544 23.32 -29.76 2.69
N ILE A 545 24.21 -28.84 3.06
CA ILE A 545 25.33 -29.10 3.98
C ILE A 545 25.28 -28.10 5.14
N ALA A 546 25.41 -28.59 6.37
CA ALA A 546 25.48 -27.76 7.56
C ALA A 546 26.81 -27.00 7.59
N LYS A 547 26.78 -25.67 7.53
CA LYS A 547 27.98 -24.81 7.56
C LYS A 547 28.58 -24.67 8.96
N ASN A 548 27.76 -24.85 9.97
CA ASN A 548 28.14 -24.83 11.39
C ASN A 548 27.22 -25.77 12.16
N GLN A 549 27.17 -25.68 13.49
CA GLN A 549 26.17 -26.44 14.25
C GLN A 549 24.76 -25.94 13.91
N VAL A 550 23.98 -26.78 13.25
CA VAL A 550 22.62 -26.45 12.80
C VAL A 550 21.60 -27.24 13.62
N ILE A 551 20.58 -26.54 14.12
CA ILE A 551 19.39 -27.17 14.71
C ILE A 551 18.20 -26.83 13.81
N VAL A 552 17.46 -27.85 13.42
CA VAL A 552 16.27 -27.72 12.56
C VAL A 552 15.04 -28.36 13.18
N TRP A 553 13.88 -27.81 12.87
CA TRP A 553 12.63 -28.53 12.97
C TRP A 553 12.35 -29.28 11.68
N VAL A 554 11.87 -30.51 11.80
CA VAL A 554 11.57 -31.41 10.70
C VAL A 554 10.09 -31.75 10.73
N LEU A 555 9.41 -31.52 9.61
CA LEU A 555 8.05 -32.00 9.38
C LEU A 555 8.09 -33.05 8.26
N TYR A 556 7.65 -34.27 8.57
CA TYR A 556 7.57 -35.36 7.60
C TYR A 556 6.26 -35.30 6.80
N ARG A 557 6.30 -35.82 5.58
CA ARG A 557 5.17 -35.84 4.65
C ARG A 557 3.99 -36.62 5.20
N ALA A 558 4.22 -37.77 5.82
CA ALA A 558 3.15 -38.55 6.43
C ALA A 558 2.39 -37.74 7.50
N ASP A 559 3.12 -37.07 8.40
CA ASP A 559 2.54 -36.22 9.44
C ASP A 559 1.80 -35.02 8.82
N PHE A 560 2.38 -34.39 7.80
CA PHE A 560 1.77 -33.28 7.07
C PHE A 560 0.46 -33.69 6.37
N LEU A 561 0.44 -34.82 5.66
CA LEU A 561 -0.74 -35.34 4.99
C LEU A 561 -1.83 -35.82 5.96
N SER A 562 -1.47 -36.19 7.20
CA SER A 562 -2.47 -36.48 8.23
C SER A 562 -3.22 -35.23 8.72
N ILE A 563 -2.63 -34.04 8.51
CA ILE A 563 -3.18 -32.75 8.96
C ILE A 563 -3.84 -32.00 7.79
N ILE A 564 -3.32 -32.17 6.57
CA ILE A 564 -3.74 -31.46 5.36
C ILE A 564 -4.49 -32.41 4.42
N ASN A 565 -5.70 -32.01 4.00
CA ASN A 565 -6.49 -32.81 3.06
C ASN A 565 -5.98 -32.72 1.61
N GLU A 566 -6.44 -33.65 0.76
CA GLU A 566 -6.05 -33.73 -0.65
C GLU A 566 -6.39 -32.47 -1.46
N LYS A 567 -7.47 -31.76 -1.11
CA LYS A 567 -7.91 -30.56 -1.83
C LYS A 567 -6.95 -29.38 -1.61
N ILE A 568 -6.52 -29.17 -0.36
CA ILE A 568 -5.49 -28.18 -0.03
C ILE A 568 -4.18 -28.56 -0.72
N LEU A 569 -3.78 -29.83 -0.65
CA LEU A 569 -2.56 -30.30 -1.32
C LEU A 569 -2.58 -30.07 -2.83
N SER A 570 -3.70 -30.39 -3.50
CA SER A 570 -3.90 -30.15 -4.93
C SER A 570 -3.75 -28.67 -5.29
N ASN A 571 -4.36 -27.78 -4.51
CA ASN A 571 -4.23 -26.33 -4.71
C ASN A 571 -2.79 -25.85 -4.52
N LEU A 572 -2.07 -26.39 -3.54
CA LEU A 572 -0.66 -26.08 -3.31
C LEU A 572 0.23 -26.56 -4.47
N ILE A 573 -0.04 -27.76 -5.01
CA ILE A 573 0.64 -28.31 -6.19
C ILE A 573 0.41 -27.39 -7.40
N LYS A 574 -0.85 -27.11 -7.75
CA LYS A 574 -1.21 -26.20 -8.86
C LYS A 574 -0.51 -24.84 -8.73
N ARG A 575 -0.51 -24.25 -7.52
CA ARG A 575 0.17 -22.97 -7.27
C ARG A 575 1.70 -23.05 -7.36
N SER A 576 2.30 -24.17 -7.00
CA SER A 576 3.74 -24.35 -7.11
C SER A 576 4.20 -24.62 -8.55
N GLU A 577 3.37 -25.26 -9.38
CA GLU A 577 3.61 -25.39 -10.83
C GLU A 577 3.62 -24.04 -11.54
N LEU A 578 2.81 -23.08 -11.08
CA LEU A 578 2.81 -21.70 -11.55
C LEU A 578 4.06 -20.90 -11.15
N GLN A 579 5.00 -21.46 -10.36
CA GLN A 579 6.25 -20.81 -9.96
C GLN A 579 7.47 -21.32 -10.76
N ASP A 580 7.25 -21.68 -12.02
CA ASP A 580 8.33 -22.15 -12.88
C ASP A 580 9.11 -21.00 -13.52
N ASP A 581 10.27 -20.71 -12.94
CA ASP A 581 11.18 -19.66 -13.40
C ASP A 581 11.82 -19.96 -14.77
N SER A 582 11.76 -21.20 -15.27
CA SER A 582 12.46 -21.61 -16.50
C SER A 582 11.74 -21.21 -17.79
N ILE A 583 10.45 -20.86 -17.72
CA ILE A 583 9.61 -20.54 -18.88
C ILE A 583 10.22 -19.38 -19.69
N LYS A 584 10.38 -19.57 -21.00
CA LYS A 584 10.74 -18.53 -21.97
C LYS A 584 9.52 -18.13 -22.79
N LEU A 585 9.53 -16.91 -23.31
CA LEU A 585 8.44 -16.40 -24.15
C LEU A 585 8.19 -17.29 -25.38
N GLN A 586 9.26 -17.87 -25.96
CA GLN A 586 9.23 -18.76 -27.12
C GLN A 586 8.59 -20.14 -26.82
N ASP A 587 8.49 -20.52 -25.55
CA ASP A 587 7.88 -21.78 -25.13
C ASP A 587 6.34 -21.70 -25.15
N LEU A 588 5.78 -20.51 -25.39
CA LEU A 588 4.36 -20.21 -25.38
C LEU A 588 3.82 -20.03 -26.80
N THR A 589 2.55 -20.37 -27.01
CA THR A 589 1.80 -20.02 -28.22
C THR A 589 0.42 -19.49 -27.85
N ILE A 590 -0.08 -18.54 -28.64
CA ILE A 590 -1.42 -17.96 -28.47
C ILE A 590 -2.49 -18.95 -28.89
N VAL A 591 -3.49 -19.13 -28.03
CA VAL A 591 -4.69 -19.92 -28.28
C VAL A 591 -5.80 -19.03 -28.83
N LYS A 592 -6.19 -17.98 -28.09
CA LYS A 592 -7.22 -17.02 -28.48
C LYS A 592 -7.10 -15.70 -27.69
N PRO A 593 -7.62 -14.57 -28.19
CA PRO A 593 -7.77 -13.36 -27.40
C PRO A 593 -8.78 -13.58 -26.25
N LEU A 594 -8.53 -12.91 -25.12
CA LEU A 594 -9.40 -12.88 -23.93
C LEU A 594 -9.97 -11.48 -23.67
N GLY A 595 -9.22 -10.42 -23.98
CA GLY A 595 -9.67 -9.06 -23.75
C GLY A 595 -8.78 -8.01 -24.42
N LYS A 596 -9.29 -6.79 -24.52
CA LYS A 596 -8.59 -5.63 -25.09
C LYS A 596 -8.63 -4.48 -24.09
N GLY A 597 -7.47 -3.91 -23.79
CA GLY A 597 -7.30 -2.79 -22.88
C GLY A 597 -6.75 -1.54 -23.56
N LEU A 598 -6.56 -0.47 -22.79
CA LEU A 598 -6.04 0.82 -23.26
C LEU A 598 -4.61 0.70 -23.84
N THR A 599 -3.77 -0.16 -23.25
CA THR A 599 -2.33 -0.23 -23.55
C THR A 599 -1.91 -1.50 -24.29
N GLY A 600 -2.84 -2.41 -24.53
CA GLY A 600 -2.59 -3.68 -25.21
C GLY A 600 -3.69 -4.71 -24.94
N ASN A 601 -3.40 -5.98 -25.25
CA ASN A 601 -4.38 -7.05 -25.30
C ASN A 601 -4.07 -8.14 -24.26
N VAL A 602 -5.06 -8.94 -23.89
CA VAL A 602 -4.90 -10.13 -23.05
C VAL A 602 -5.23 -11.36 -23.89
N PHE A 603 -4.35 -12.36 -23.86
CA PHE A 603 -4.50 -13.59 -24.62
C PHE A 603 -4.47 -14.82 -23.72
N LEU A 604 -5.19 -15.87 -24.12
CA LEU A 604 -4.99 -17.22 -23.62
C LEU A 604 -3.77 -17.80 -24.33
N ALA A 605 -2.76 -18.21 -23.57
CA ALA A 605 -1.56 -18.84 -24.07
C ALA A 605 -1.40 -20.25 -23.48
N VAL A 606 -0.73 -21.13 -24.22
CA VAL A 606 -0.39 -22.49 -23.77
C VAL A 606 1.11 -22.74 -23.89
N HIS A 607 1.69 -23.39 -22.89
CA HIS A 607 3.06 -23.88 -22.97
C HIS A 607 3.14 -25.07 -23.93
N LYS A 608 4.02 -24.99 -24.92
CA LYS A 608 4.13 -25.95 -26.02
C LYS A 608 4.38 -27.37 -25.55
N GLU A 609 5.26 -27.55 -24.57
CA GLU A 609 5.56 -28.88 -23.99
C GLU A 609 4.65 -29.26 -22.82
N LYS A 610 4.64 -28.45 -21.75
CA LYS A 610 3.92 -28.72 -20.50
C LYS A 610 2.40 -28.70 -20.62
N LYS A 611 1.88 -28.12 -21.70
CA LYS A 611 0.44 -27.91 -21.96
C LYS A 611 -0.30 -27.07 -20.90
N THR A 612 0.43 -26.45 -19.97
CA THR A 612 -0.13 -25.52 -18.98
C THR A 612 -0.66 -24.27 -19.67
N LEU A 613 -1.81 -23.77 -19.19
CA LEU A 613 -2.49 -22.59 -19.70
C LEU A 613 -2.16 -21.35 -18.88
N TYR A 614 -2.04 -20.20 -19.55
CA TYR A 614 -1.71 -18.92 -18.96
C TYR A 614 -2.51 -17.79 -19.59
N ALA A 615 -2.71 -16.71 -18.83
CA ALA A 615 -3.13 -15.43 -19.35
C ALA A 615 -1.88 -14.60 -19.67
N LEU A 616 -1.78 -14.08 -20.90
CA LEU A 616 -0.68 -13.24 -21.35
C LEU A 616 -1.20 -11.85 -21.67
N LYS A 617 -0.97 -10.90 -20.77
CA LYS A 617 -1.25 -9.47 -20.99
C LYS A 617 -0.06 -8.84 -21.71
N THR A 618 -0.32 -8.17 -22.83
CA THR A 618 0.66 -7.42 -23.62
C THR A 618 0.47 -5.93 -23.36
N VAL A 619 1.59 -5.21 -23.24
CA VAL A 619 1.61 -3.75 -23.02
C VAL A 619 2.56 -3.15 -24.05
N GLN A 620 2.04 -2.31 -24.93
CA GLN A 620 2.82 -1.70 -26.01
C GLN A 620 3.58 -0.48 -25.48
N LYS A 621 4.91 -0.47 -25.65
CA LYS A 621 5.78 0.56 -25.07
C LYS A 621 5.49 1.96 -25.60
N HIS A 622 5.13 2.06 -26.88
CA HIS A 622 4.81 3.35 -27.50
C HIS A 622 3.54 3.96 -26.89
N LEU A 623 2.53 3.16 -26.53
CA LEU A 623 1.32 3.63 -25.83
C LEU A 623 1.65 4.06 -24.40
N VAL A 624 2.50 3.31 -23.70
CA VAL A 624 2.96 3.72 -22.36
C VAL A 624 3.68 5.07 -22.39
N GLN A 625 4.50 5.30 -23.41
CA GLN A 625 5.16 6.60 -23.60
C GLN A 625 4.17 7.70 -23.98
N LYS A 626 3.24 7.42 -24.90
CA LYS A 626 2.20 8.37 -25.35
C LYS A 626 1.32 8.86 -24.20
N TYR A 627 0.96 7.96 -23.27
CA TYR A 627 0.10 8.27 -22.13
C TYR A 627 0.88 8.57 -20.84
N SER A 628 2.22 8.56 -20.86
CA SER A 628 3.07 8.81 -19.69
C SER A 628 2.77 7.93 -18.45
N ILE A 629 2.35 6.68 -18.68
CA ILE A 629 1.89 5.75 -17.62
C ILE A 629 2.95 4.72 -17.20
N TYR A 630 4.23 5.03 -17.40
CA TYR A 630 5.33 4.12 -17.06
C TYR A 630 5.28 3.67 -15.60
N ASP A 631 5.09 4.63 -14.69
CA ASP A 631 5.11 4.38 -13.25
C ASP A 631 3.91 3.52 -12.81
N ALA A 632 2.76 3.63 -13.49
CA ALA A 632 1.60 2.77 -13.23
C ALA A 632 1.86 1.30 -13.63
N ILE A 633 2.52 1.08 -14.76
CA ILE A 633 2.86 -0.28 -15.23
C ILE A 633 3.92 -0.94 -14.33
N ASP A 634 4.93 -0.17 -13.88
CA ASP A 634 5.93 -0.72 -12.95
C ASP A 634 5.32 -1.00 -11.58
N LEU A 635 4.43 -0.13 -11.09
CA LEU A 635 3.70 -0.32 -9.85
C LEU A 635 2.78 -1.55 -9.90
N GLU A 636 2.03 -1.75 -11.00
CA GLU A 636 1.21 -2.95 -11.20
C GLU A 636 2.08 -4.22 -11.06
N ARG A 637 3.26 -4.22 -11.70
CA ARG A 637 4.21 -5.33 -11.60
C ARG A 637 4.72 -5.54 -10.19
N GLU A 638 5.12 -4.46 -9.50
CA GLU A 638 5.64 -4.53 -8.14
C GLU A 638 4.61 -5.09 -7.16
N ILE A 639 3.34 -4.67 -7.29
CA ILE A 639 2.22 -5.19 -6.51
C ILE A 639 2.03 -6.68 -6.79
N LEU A 640 1.87 -7.06 -8.06
CA LEU A 640 1.61 -8.44 -8.45
C LEU A 640 2.72 -9.42 -8.00
N LEU A 641 3.98 -8.97 -7.93
CA LEU A 641 5.10 -9.78 -7.43
C LEU A 641 5.02 -10.07 -5.92
N GLN A 642 4.28 -9.26 -5.15
CA GLN A 642 4.13 -9.41 -3.70
C GLN A 642 2.88 -10.22 -3.30
N LEU A 643 1.97 -10.49 -4.25
CA LEU A 643 0.70 -11.15 -3.99
C LEU A 643 0.81 -12.67 -4.13
N ASP A 644 0.38 -13.37 -3.09
CA ASP A 644 0.25 -14.84 -3.10
C ASP A 644 -0.91 -15.27 -2.21
N HIS A 645 -2.13 -14.99 -2.67
CA HIS A 645 -3.37 -15.29 -1.95
C HIS A 645 -4.28 -16.20 -2.77
N VAL A 646 -4.98 -17.14 -2.12
CA VAL A 646 -5.72 -18.19 -2.83
C VAL A 646 -6.78 -17.67 -3.81
N PHE A 647 -7.41 -16.55 -3.45
CA PHE A 647 -8.45 -15.84 -4.19
C PHE A 647 -7.93 -14.65 -5.03
N ILE A 648 -6.62 -14.56 -5.25
CA ILE A 648 -6.01 -13.57 -6.16
C ILE A 648 -5.31 -14.32 -7.28
N MET A 649 -5.39 -13.82 -8.51
CA MET A 649 -4.62 -14.32 -9.66
C MET A 649 -3.12 -14.22 -9.38
N LYS A 650 -2.37 -15.29 -9.68
CA LYS A 650 -0.91 -15.29 -9.52
C LYS A 650 -0.19 -14.75 -10.76
N LEU A 651 0.71 -13.79 -10.59
CA LEU A 651 1.71 -13.45 -11.60
C LEU A 651 2.79 -14.55 -11.63
N VAL A 652 3.05 -15.08 -12.82
CA VAL A 652 4.04 -16.14 -13.05
C VAL A 652 5.38 -15.53 -13.45
N LYS A 653 5.37 -14.66 -14.47
CA LYS A 653 6.61 -14.08 -15.00
C LYS A 653 6.33 -12.81 -15.81
N THR A 654 7.36 -11.99 -16.01
CA THR A 654 7.32 -10.89 -16.98
C THR A 654 8.35 -11.09 -18.09
N PHE A 655 8.01 -10.65 -19.30
CA PHE A 655 8.91 -10.64 -20.46
C PHE A 655 8.92 -9.26 -21.11
N LYS A 656 9.84 -9.06 -22.06
CA LYS A 656 9.86 -7.91 -22.96
C LYS A 656 10.48 -8.28 -24.29
N ASP A 657 10.08 -7.59 -25.34
CA ASP A 657 10.76 -7.55 -26.65
C ASP A 657 11.13 -6.09 -26.99
N SER A 658 11.37 -5.75 -28.26
CA SER A 658 11.62 -4.37 -28.69
C SER A 658 10.39 -3.47 -28.53
N LYS A 659 9.18 -3.98 -28.80
CA LYS A 659 7.92 -3.23 -28.90
C LYS A 659 7.04 -3.29 -27.63
N ARG A 660 7.20 -4.32 -26.80
CA ARG A 660 6.22 -4.72 -25.77
C ARG A 660 6.86 -5.14 -24.46
N VAL A 661 6.03 -5.07 -23.42
CA VAL A 661 6.19 -5.76 -22.14
C VAL A 661 5.07 -6.78 -22.00
N TYR A 662 5.36 -7.90 -21.38
CA TYR A 662 4.43 -9.02 -21.19
C TYR A 662 4.29 -9.37 -19.72
N PHE A 663 3.07 -9.58 -19.28
CA PHE A 663 2.74 -10.16 -17.97
C PHE A 663 2.12 -11.53 -18.21
N LEU A 664 2.84 -12.58 -17.82
CA LEU A 664 2.37 -13.96 -17.83
C LEU A 664 1.78 -14.27 -16.45
N ALA A 665 0.50 -14.56 -16.41
CA ALA A 665 -0.23 -14.84 -15.18
C ALA A 665 -1.05 -16.13 -15.27
N GLU A 666 -1.53 -16.59 -14.13
CA GLU A 666 -2.49 -17.68 -14.01
C GLU A 666 -3.70 -17.43 -14.91
N TYR A 667 -4.03 -18.39 -15.79
CA TYR A 667 -5.32 -18.37 -16.48
C TYR A 667 -6.40 -18.91 -15.55
N VAL A 668 -7.33 -18.05 -15.16
CA VAL A 668 -8.52 -18.46 -14.40
C VAL A 668 -9.57 -18.93 -15.39
N ARG A 669 -9.74 -20.26 -15.52
CA ARG A 669 -10.83 -20.85 -16.29
C ARG A 669 -12.12 -20.64 -15.51
N GLY A 670 -13.04 -19.84 -16.04
CA GLY A 670 -14.21 -19.43 -15.28
C GLY A 670 -15.09 -18.45 -16.02
N MET A 671 -15.91 -17.74 -15.25
CA MET A 671 -16.81 -16.69 -15.71
C MET A 671 -16.70 -15.49 -14.75
N ASP A 672 -16.79 -14.27 -15.26
CA ASP A 672 -16.79 -13.10 -14.37
C ASP A 672 -18.02 -13.07 -13.46
N LEU A 673 -17.90 -12.43 -12.31
CA LEU A 673 -18.94 -12.41 -11.29
C LEU A 673 -20.16 -11.62 -11.79
N TRP A 674 -19.97 -10.66 -12.69
CA TRP A 674 -21.02 -9.89 -13.35
C TRP A 674 -21.97 -10.82 -14.13
N ASP A 675 -21.45 -11.72 -14.96
CA ASP A 675 -22.23 -12.76 -15.63
C ASP A 675 -22.83 -13.77 -14.65
N VAL A 676 -22.08 -14.17 -13.61
CA VAL A 676 -22.58 -15.14 -12.60
C VAL A 676 -23.79 -14.59 -11.85
N ILE A 677 -23.78 -13.31 -11.48
CA ILE A 677 -24.90 -12.66 -10.79
C ILE A 677 -26.17 -12.74 -11.67
N ARG A 678 -26.04 -12.45 -12.97
CA ARG A 678 -27.17 -12.55 -13.92
C ARG A 678 -27.65 -13.98 -14.13
N ASP A 679 -26.73 -14.93 -14.25
CA ASP A 679 -27.04 -16.35 -14.45
C ASP A 679 -27.80 -16.96 -13.26
N MET A 680 -27.55 -16.45 -12.05
CA MET A 680 -28.16 -16.97 -10.82
C MET A 680 -29.59 -16.49 -10.59
N ASP A 681 -30.01 -15.37 -11.22
CA ASP A 681 -31.32 -14.68 -11.16
C ASP A 681 -31.78 -14.27 -9.74
N VAL A 682 -31.82 -15.20 -8.77
CA VAL A 682 -32.13 -14.97 -7.35
C VAL A 682 -31.00 -15.49 -6.46
N ILE A 683 -30.28 -14.56 -5.82
CA ILE A 683 -29.20 -14.88 -4.88
C ILE A 683 -29.74 -14.79 -3.44
N SER A 684 -29.82 -15.94 -2.76
CA SER A 684 -30.14 -15.95 -1.33
C SER A 684 -28.99 -15.40 -0.49
N GLU A 685 -29.29 -14.86 0.70
CA GLU A 685 -28.24 -14.36 1.61
C GLU A 685 -27.11 -15.36 1.83
N ARG A 686 -27.45 -16.65 1.97
CA ARG A 686 -26.46 -17.71 2.20
C ARG A 686 -25.46 -17.81 1.05
N LYS A 687 -25.91 -17.63 -0.19
CA LYS A 687 -25.04 -17.62 -1.37
C LYS A 687 -24.23 -16.33 -1.44
N ALA A 688 -24.85 -15.18 -1.17
CA ALA A 688 -24.17 -13.89 -1.12
C ALA A 688 -23.04 -13.86 -0.08
N ARG A 689 -23.24 -14.48 1.10
CA ARG A 689 -22.22 -14.61 2.15
C ARG A 689 -20.92 -15.22 1.65
N PHE A 690 -21.00 -16.22 0.77
CA PHE A 690 -19.80 -16.85 0.21
C PHE A 690 -18.96 -15.88 -0.61
N PHE A 691 -19.61 -15.10 -1.48
CA PHE A 691 -18.92 -14.13 -2.32
C PHE A 691 -18.33 -12.98 -1.49
N ILE A 692 -19.13 -12.40 -0.58
CA ILE A 692 -18.66 -11.29 0.26
C ILE A 692 -17.57 -11.74 1.22
N ALA A 693 -17.69 -12.90 1.86
CA ALA A 693 -16.65 -13.42 2.74
C ALA A 693 -15.33 -13.68 1.98
N SER A 694 -15.40 -14.17 0.75
CA SER A 694 -14.21 -14.40 -0.08
C SER A 694 -13.50 -13.08 -0.39
N LEU A 695 -14.25 -12.03 -0.69
CA LEU A 695 -13.73 -10.69 -0.98
C LEU A 695 -13.19 -10.00 0.27
N VAL A 696 -13.80 -10.22 1.45
CA VAL A 696 -13.26 -9.76 2.73
C VAL A 696 -11.87 -10.34 2.98
N LEU A 697 -11.64 -11.63 2.70
CA LEU A 697 -10.32 -12.27 2.82
C LEU A 697 -9.30 -11.71 1.82
N VAL A 698 -9.75 -11.39 0.60
CA VAL A 698 -8.88 -10.71 -0.40
C VAL A 698 -8.48 -9.33 0.08
N LEU A 699 -9.44 -8.51 0.53
CA LEU A 699 -9.17 -7.16 1.02
C LEU A 699 -8.28 -7.20 2.27
N GLU A 700 -8.49 -8.14 3.19
CA GLU A 700 -7.60 -8.35 4.34
C GLU A 700 -6.14 -8.54 3.89
N ASP A 701 -5.87 -9.46 2.96
CA ASP A 701 -4.52 -9.76 2.49
C ASP A 701 -3.85 -8.55 1.77
N LEU A 702 -4.62 -7.79 0.99
CA LEU A 702 -4.15 -6.58 0.32
C LEU A 702 -3.86 -5.45 1.33
N HIS A 703 -4.78 -5.22 2.25
CA HIS A 703 -4.72 -4.14 3.22
C HIS A 703 -3.61 -4.35 4.25
N GLU A 704 -3.34 -5.59 4.67
CA GLU A 704 -2.15 -5.93 5.49
C GLU A 704 -0.82 -5.55 4.82
N LYS A 705 -0.79 -5.52 3.49
CA LYS A 705 0.37 -5.10 2.68
C LYS A 705 0.31 -3.64 2.24
N TRP A 706 -0.64 -2.87 2.77
CA TRP A 706 -0.88 -1.46 2.40
C TRP A 706 -1.24 -1.28 0.92
N ILE A 707 -1.91 -2.24 0.31
CA ILE A 707 -2.34 -2.16 -1.09
C ILE A 707 -3.82 -1.79 -1.12
N ALA A 708 -4.15 -0.63 -1.69
CA ALA A 708 -5.52 -0.30 -2.05
C ALA A 708 -5.78 -0.81 -3.47
N TYR A 709 -6.90 -1.52 -3.69
CA TYR A 709 -7.27 -2.09 -4.97
C TYR A 709 -7.91 -1.06 -5.91
N ARG A 710 -8.83 -0.24 -5.40
CA ARG A 710 -9.42 0.98 -6.00
C ARG A 710 -10.32 0.78 -7.23
N ASP A 711 -10.57 -0.44 -7.68
CA ASP A 711 -11.52 -0.73 -8.76
C ASP A 711 -12.27 -2.05 -8.52
N LEU A 712 -12.76 -2.23 -7.28
CA LEU A 712 -13.47 -3.43 -6.88
C LEU A 712 -14.90 -3.43 -7.44
N LYS A 713 -15.17 -4.33 -8.38
CA LYS A 713 -16.45 -4.50 -9.08
C LYS A 713 -16.59 -5.93 -9.63
N PRO A 714 -17.80 -6.40 -9.97
CA PRO A 714 -18.02 -7.78 -10.39
C PRO A 714 -17.23 -8.21 -11.65
N GLU A 715 -16.97 -7.30 -12.58
CA GLU A 715 -16.21 -7.59 -13.81
C GLU A 715 -14.74 -7.93 -13.53
N ASN A 716 -14.19 -7.43 -12.42
CA ASN A 716 -12.81 -7.68 -12.01
C ASN A 716 -12.68 -8.91 -11.10
N VAL A 717 -13.75 -9.71 -10.94
CA VAL A 717 -13.76 -10.92 -10.13
C VAL A 717 -14.20 -12.08 -11.00
N VAL A 718 -13.39 -13.15 -11.07
CA VAL A 718 -13.74 -14.37 -11.82
C VAL A 718 -14.13 -15.48 -10.85
N VAL A 719 -15.26 -16.13 -11.09
CA VAL A 719 -15.61 -17.42 -10.48
C VAL A 719 -14.96 -18.53 -11.31
N ASP A 720 -14.03 -19.26 -10.71
CA ASP A 720 -13.33 -20.36 -11.37
C ASP A 720 -14.23 -21.58 -11.62
N ASP A 721 -13.71 -22.55 -12.38
CA ASP A 721 -14.40 -23.81 -12.73
C ASP A 721 -14.65 -24.74 -11.54
N GLU A 722 -14.12 -24.42 -10.36
CA GLU A 722 -14.43 -25.06 -9.09
C GLU A 722 -15.41 -24.23 -8.23
N GLY A 723 -15.85 -23.05 -8.69
CA GLY A 723 -16.84 -22.18 -8.05
C GLY A 723 -16.27 -21.16 -7.04
N TYR A 724 -14.95 -20.98 -6.96
CA TYR A 724 -14.32 -20.02 -6.04
C TYR A 724 -13.91 -18.73 -6.75
N LEU A 725 -13.82 -17.63 -6.00
CA LEU A 725 -13.44 -16.33 -6.53
C LEU A 725 -11.93 -16.20 -6.77
N LYS A 726 -11.61 -15.44 -7.82
CA LYS A 726 -10.29 -14.93 -8.14
C LYS A 726 -10.42 -13.46 -8.51
N LEU A 727 -9.84 -12.58 -7.70
CA LEU A 727 -9.66 -11.18 -8.07
C LEU A 727 -8.61 -11.08 -9.18
N VAL A 728 -8.95 -10.37 -10.25
CA VAL A 728 -8.13 -10.18 -11.45
C VAL A 728 -7.99 -8.68 -11.77
N ASP A 729 -6.93 -8.31 -12.48
CA ASP A 729 -6.59 -6.93 -12.88
C ASP A 729 -6.16 -5.99 -11.74
N PHE A 730 -4.86 -5.67 -11.68
CA PHE A 730 -4.28 -4.81 -10.65
C PHE A 730 -3.80 -3.46 -11.22
N GLY A 731 -4.24 -3.08 -12.42
CA GLY A 731 -3.82 -1.84 -13.09
C GLY A 731 -4.16 -0.56 -12.32
N ASN A 732 -5.19 -0.60 -11.47
CA ASN A 732 -5.58 0.52 -10.61
C ASN A 732 -5.05 0.38 -9.16
N ALA A 733 -4.42 -0.73 -8.80
CA ALA A 733 -3.94 -0.94 -7.44
C ALA A 733 -2.76 -0.03 -7.11
N LYS A 734 -2.59 0.30 -5.81
CA LYS A 734 -1.50 1.18 -5.36
C LYS A 734 -1.10 0.88 -3.92
N PHE A 735 0.19 1.03 -3.61
CA PHE A 735 0.63 1.10 -2.22
C PHE A 735 0.14 2.39 -1.57
N VAL A 736 -0.78 2.27 -0.62
CA VAL A 736 -1.42 3.36 0.10
C VAL A 736 -1.22 3.15 1.59
N ARG A 737 -0.18 3.77 2.14
CA ARG A 737 0.10 3.75 3.59
C ARG A 737 -0.77 4.75 4.37
N SER A 738 -1.37 5.75 3.73
CA SER A 738 -2.45 6.59 4.32
C SER A 738 -3.41 7.05 3.24
N ARG A 739 -3.19 8.21 2.59
CA ARG A 739 -4.09 8.65 1.54
C ARG A 739 -3.41 8.77 0.19
N THR A 740 -4.25 8.62 -0.81
CA THR A 740 -3.99 8.96 -2.20
C THR A 740 -5.11 9.88 -2.66
N TYR A 741 -4.81 10.72 -3.65
CA TYR A 741 -5.72 11.76 -4.14
C TYR A 741 -6.13 11.52 -5.60
N THR A 742 -5.58 10.49 -6.24
CA THR A 742 -5.88 10.16 -7.63
C THR A 742 -7.33 9.70 -7.76
N LEU A 743 -8.15 10.44 -8.49
CA LEU A 743 -9.53 10.09 -8.77
C LEU A 743 -9.57 9.00 -9.87
N LEU A 744 -9.77 7.74 -9.47
CA LEU A 744 -9.82 6.56 -10.33
C LEU A 744 -10.87 5.58 -9.82
N GLY A 745 -11.38 4.73 -10.71
CA GLY A 745 -12.40 3.73 -10.44
C GLY A 745 -13.67 3.93 -11.25
N THR A 746 -14.64 3.05 -11.03
CA THR A 746 -15.95 3.10 -11.69
C THR A 746 -16.91 3.98 -10.88
N PRO A 747 -17.58 5.02 -11.44
CA PRO A 747 -18.32 6.02 -10.67
C PRO A 747 -19.32 5.47 -9.65
N GLN A 748 -20.04 4.40 -10.00
CA GLN A 748 -21.05 3.74 -9.14
C GLN A 748 -20.42 3.08 -7.90
N TYR A 749 -19.14 2.71 -7.96
CA TYR A 749 -18.40 2.02 -6.89
C TYR A 749 -17.50 2.99 -6.09
N MET A 750 -17.34 4.24 -6.53
CA MET A 750 -16.46 5.21 -5.87
C MET A 750 -16.98 5.66 -4.51
N ALA A 751 -16.08 5.70 -3.52
CA ALA A 751 -16.39 6.19 -2.18
C ALA A 751 -16.58 7.73 -2.14
N PRO A 752 -17.39 8.28 -1.21
CA PRO A 752 -17.64 9.71 -1.09
C PRO A 752 -16.37 10.56 -0.96
N GLU A 753 -15.35 10.09 -0.22
CA GLU A 753 -14.08 10.80 -0.02
C GLU A 753 -13.19 10.83 -1.27
N ILE A 754 -13.36 9.86 -2.18
CA ILE A 754 -12.72 9.86 -3.50
C ILE A 754 -13.34 10.99 -4.32
N ILE A 755 -14.67 11.03 -4.39
CA ILE A 755 -15.45 12.04 -5.12
C ILE A 755 -15.20 13.45 -4.57
N LYS A 756 -15.09 13.59 -3.25
CA LYS A 756 -14.80 14.88 -2.57
C LYS A 756 -13.35 15.35 -2.75
N GLY A 757 -12.44 14.48 -3.21
CA GLY A 757 -11.02 14.81 -3.33
C GLY A 757 -10.32 15.04 -1.98
N THR A 758 -10.90 14.59 -0.85
CA THR A 758 -10.35 14.80 0.51
C THR A 758 -9.19 13.86 0.86
N GLY A 759 -8.77 13.06 -0.11
CA GLY A 759 -7.83 11.95 0.07
C GLY A 759 -8.51 10.72 0.64
N TYR A 760 -8.08 9.55 0.19
CA TYR A 760 -8.67 8.26 0.57
C TYR A 760 -7.61 7.18 0.74
N GLY A 761 -7.88 6.22 1.61
CA GLY A 761 -7.01 5.08 1.90
C GLY A 761 -7.58 3.75 1.42
N ILE A 762 -7.03 2.66 1.95
CA ILE A 762 -7.51 1.27 1.73
C ILE A 762 -9.00 1.09 2.09
N LEU A 763 -9.56 1.92 2.96
CA LEU A 763 -10.96 1.82 3.39
C LEU A 763 -11.99 2.18 2.31
N ALA A 764 -11.55 2.76 1.19
CA ALA A 764 -12.40 2.96 0.02
C ALA A 764 -12.80 1.63 -0.65
N ASP A 765 -11.99 0.57 -0.51
CA ASP A 765 -12.32 -0.74 -1.07
C ASP A 765 -13.50 -1.39 -0.32
N TYR A 766 -13.66 -1.12 0.98
CA TYR A 766 -14.84 -1.58 1.74
C TYR A 766 -16.13 -0.86 1.35
N TRP A 767 -16.05 0.39 0.88
CA TRP A 767 -17.21 1.05 0.27
C TRP A 767 -17.63 0.31 -0.99
N SER A 768 -16.66 0.03 -1.88
CA SER A 768 -16.88 -0.73 -3.12
C SER A 768 -17.43 -2.13 -2.82
N LEU A 769 -16.98 -2.78 -1.74
CA LEU A 769 -17.53 -4.04 -1.24
C LEU A 769 -19.01 -3.90 -0.82
N GLY A 770 -19.38 -2.78 -0.20
CA GLY A 770 -20.78 -2.48 0.15
C GLY A 770 -21.68 -2.33 -1.09
N ILE A 771 -21.17 -1.68 -2.15
CA ILE A 771 -21.86 -1.56 -3.44
C ILE A 771 -22.04 -2.94 -4.06
N MET A 772 -20.99 -3.75 -4.16
CA MET A 772 -21.08 -5.12 -4.67
C MET A 772 -22.00 -6.00 -3.81
N MET A 773 -21.99 -5.87 -2.49
CA MET A 773 -22.89 -6.62 -1.62
C MET A 773 -24.35 -6.30 -1.91
N PHE A 774 -24.68 -5.02 -2.06
CA PHE A 774 -26.03 -4.60 -2.44
C PHE A 774 -26.40 -5.17 -3.81
N GLU A 775 -25.51 -5.07 -4.78
CA GLU A 775 -25.73 -5.55 -6.15
C GLU A 775 -25.92 -7.07 -6.20
N ILE A 776 -25.12 -7.86 -5.48
CA ILE A 776 -25.28 -9.32 -5.39
C ILE A 776 -26.62 -9.69 -4.76
N LEU A 777 -27.12 -8.91 -3.79
CA LEU A 777 -28.38 -9.20 -3.11
C LEU A 777 -29.61 -8.78 -3.92
N PHE A 778 -29.52 -7.71 -4.71
CA PHE A 778 -30.69 -7.06 -5.30
C PHE A 778 -30.64 -6.92 -6.83
N GLY A 779 -29.50 -7.20 -7.46
CA GLY A 779 -29.32 -7.21 -8.93
C GLY A 779 -29.07 -5.85 -9.58
N TYR A 780 -28.93 -4.77 -8.80
CA TYR A 780 -28.66 -3.41 -9.27
C TYR A 780 -27.83 -2.65 -8.24
N VAL A 781 -27.15 -1.56 -8.62
CA VAL A 781 -26.35 -0.73 -7.69
C VAL A 781 -27.22 0.27 -6.89
N PRO A 782 -26.85 0.62 -5.65
CA PRO A 782 -27.68 1.48 -4.80
C PRO A 782 -27.71 2.95 -5.25
N PHE A 783 -26.74 3.39 -6.06
CA PHE A 783 -26.63 4.78 -6.53
C PHE A 783 -26.41 4.85 -8.04
N GLY A 784 -27.32 5.52 -8.73
CA GLY A 784 -27.07 5.92 -10.13
C GLY A 784 -27.08 4.80 -11.17
N GLU A 785 -27.79 3.68 -10.93
CA GLU A 785 -27.92 2.54 -11.89
C GLU A 785 -28.22 3.00 -13.32
N ASN A 786 -29.21 3.88 -13.49
CA ASN A 786 -29.65 4.36 -14.82
C ASN A 786 -28.97 5.68 -15.26
N GLU A 787 -27.98 6.16 -14.51
CA GLU A 787 -27.33 7.44 -14.80
C GLU A 787 -26.09 7.23 -15.67
N VAL A 788 -26.12 7.79 -16.88
CA VAL A 788 -24.98 7.77 -17.80
C VAL A 788 -23.96 8.85 -17.43
N ASN A 789 -24.41 9.98 -16.86
CA ASN A 789 -23.54 11.07 -16.46
C ASN A 789 -22.90 10.79 -15.09
N PRO A 790 -21.56 10.66 -15.00
CA PRO A 790 -20.87 10.43 -13.72
C PRO A 790 -21.20 11.49 -12.66
N MET A 791 -21.45 12.74 -13.04
CA MET A 791 -21.80 13.82 -12.12
C MET A 791 -23.14 13.60 -11.41
N ALA A 792 -24.11 13.00 -12.10
CA ALA A 792 -25.39 12.64 -11.51
C ALA A 792 -25.23 11.49 -10.52
N VAL A 793 -24.36 10.51 -10.83
CA VAL A 793 -24.00 9.41 -9.92
C VAL A 793 -23.32 9.98 -8.67
N TYR A 794 -22.33 10.85 -8.82
CA TYR A 794 -21.60 11.45 -7.69
C TYR A 794 -22.53 12.20 -6.75
N SER A 795 -23.48 12.98 -7.28
CA SER A 795 -24.47 13.68 -6.46
C SER A 795 -25.28 12.70 -5.61
N LYS A 796 -25.76 11.60 -6.19
CA LYS A 796 -26.52 10.55 -5.47
C LYS A 796 -25.67 9.83 -4.42
N VAL A 797 -24.40 9.55 -4.71
CA VAL A 797 -23.46 8.96 -3.75
C VAL A 797 -23.26 9.89 -2.55
N LEU A 798 -23.12 11.19 -2.79
CA LEU A 798 -22.93 12.20 -1.73
C LEU A 798 -24.19 12.44 -0.90
N GLU A 799 -25.38 12.32 -1.48
CA GLU A 799 -26.66 12.35 -0.78
C GLU A 799 -26.88 11.12 0.13
N LYS A 800 -26.20 10.00 -0.19
CA LYS A 800 -26.24 8.73 0.55
C LYS A 800 -27.67 8.23 0.84
N ARG A 801 -28.58 8.37 -0.12
CA ARG A 801 -29.98 7.89 0.00
C ARG A 801 -30.14 6.51 -0.65
N ILE A 802 -30.08 5.46 0.16
CA ILE A 802 -30.26 4.07 -0.30
C ILE A 802 -31.76 3.74 -0.36
N VAL A 803 -32.20 3.14 -1.47
CA VAL A 803 -33.58 2.66 -1.64
C VAL A 803 -33.57 1.16 -1.84
N TYR A 804 -34.04 0.43 -0.82
CA TYR A 804 -34.18 -1.02 -0.88
C TYR A 804 -35.45 -1.44 -1.63
N PRO A 805 -35.45 -2.60 -2.30
CA PRO A 805 -36.66 -3.16 -2.90
C PRO A 805 -37.79 -3.33 -1.87
N LYS A 806 -39.04 -3.37 -2.33
CA LYS A 806 -40.19 -3.71 -1.46
C LYS A 806 -40.17 -5.20 -1.14
N ILE A 807 -39.50 -5.55 -0.06
CA ILE A 807 -39.42 -6.90 0.51
C ILE A 807 -40.20 -6.97 1.84
N PRO A 808 -40.67 -8.15 2.27
CA PRO A 808 -41.29 -8.29 3.58
C PRO A 808 -40.36 -7.78 4.68
N PRO A 809 -40.89 -7.06 5.69
CA PRO A 809 -40.13 -6.67 6.88
C PRO A 809 -39.39 -7.88 7.45
N ASP A 810 -38.18 -7.67 7.96
CA ASP A 810 -37.34 -8.68 8.61
C ASP A 810 -36.58 -9.68 7.71
N THR A 811 -36.83 -9.71 6.39
CA THR A 811 -36.20 -10.72 5.50
C THR A 811 -34.68 -10.58 5.38
N TYR A 812 -34.17 -9.34 5.28
CA TYR A 812 -32.74 -9.05 5.00
C TYR A 812 -32.10 -8.12 6.04
N VAL A 813 -32.66 -8.02 7.25
CA VAL A 813 -32.26 -7.00 8.25
C VAL A 813 -30.76 -7.06 8.56
N LYS A 814 -30.20 -8.26 8.71
CA LYS A 814 -28.77 -8.43 8.99
C LYS A 814 -27.90 -8.05 7.79
N ALA A 815 -28.33 -8.36 6.57
CA ALA A 815 -27.62 -7.99 5.36
C ALA A 815 -27.65 -6.47 5.14
N GLN A 816 -28.83 -5.85 5.32
CA GLN A 816 -29.01 -4.40 5.23
C GLN A 816 -28.16 -3.67 6.27
N ALA A 817 -28.09 -4.16 7.51
CA ALA A 817 -27.20 -3.59 8.53
C ALA A 817 -25.72 -3.60 8.10
N LEU A 818 -25.26 -4.68 7.47
CA LEU A 818 -23.89 -4.76 6.95
C LEU A 818 -23.67 -3.82 5.75
N VAL A 819 -24.64 -3.73 4.84
CA VAL A 819 -24.59 -2.78 3.71
C VAL A 819 -24.49 -1.35 4.23
N GLU A 820 -25.33 -0.96 5.20
CA GLU A 820 -25.29 0.39 5.79
C GLU A 820 -23.96 0.69 6.49
N GLN A 821 -23.39 -0.32 7.16
CA GLN A 821 -22.05 -0.23 7.75
C GLN A 821 -21.00 0.02 6.67
N LEU A 822 -20.92 -0.84 5.65
CA LEU A 822 -19.94 -0.76 4.54
C LEU A 822 -20.09 0.54 3.73
N LEU A 823 -21.32 1.03 3.56
CA LEU A 823 -21.64 2.30 2.90
C LEU A 823 -21.68 3.49 3.87
N SER A 824 -20.98 3.42 5.00
CA SER A 824 -20.80 4.57 5.88
C SER A 824 -19.96 5.67 5.22
N ILE A 825 -20.38 6.93 5.41
CA ILE A 825 -19.60 8.10 4.99
C ILE A 825 -18.29 8.16 5.79
N GLN A 826 -18.29 7.67 7.03
CA GLN A 826 -17.10 7.57 7.87
C GLN A 826 -16.32 6.29 7.50
N PRO A 827 -15.09 6.40 6.95
CA PRO A 827 -14.38 5.23 6.42
C PRO A 827 -14.13 4.12 7.44
N ASN A 828 -13.75 4.45 8.69
CA ASN A 828 -13.46 3.46 9.73
C ASN A 828 -14.71 2.67 10.20
N ALA A 829 -15.89 3.28 10.08
CA ALA A 829 -17.13 2.58 10.42
C ALA A 829 -17.41 1.42 9.45
N ARG A 830 -16.85 1.44 8.22
CA ARG A 830 -17.13 0.44 7.18
C ARG A 830 -16.73 -0.98 7.58
N HIS A 831 -15.58 -1.10 8.23
CA HIS A 831 -15.11 -2.36 8.78
C HIS A 831 -15.38 -2.49 10.29
N GLY A 832 -16.06 -1.53 10.92
CA GLY A 832 -16.34 -1.57 12.35
C GLY A 832 -15.09 -1.39 13.23
N GLY A 833 -14.06 -0.71 12.74
CA GLY A 833 -12.83 -0.42 13.48
C GLY A 833 -11.71 -1.47 13.35
N SER A 834 -11.98 -2.72 12.95
CA SER A 834 -10.95 -3.69 12.55
C SER A 834 -11.47 -4.75 11.57
N ILE A 835 -10.60 -5.50 10.90
CA ILE A 835 -11.05 -6.59 10.01
C ILE A 835 -11.77 -7.70 10.81
N GLU A 836 -11.36 -7.95 12.04
CA GLU A 836 -12.01 -8.90 12.95
C GLU A 836 -13.41 -8.43 13.34
N ALA A 837 -13.60 -7.12 13.57
CA ALA A 837 -14.91 -6.56 13.85
C ALA A 837 -15.87 -6.76 12.65
N LEU A 838 -15.38 -6.55 11.42
CA LEU A 838 -16.15 -6.83 10.21
C LEU A 838 -16.52 -8.32 10.10
N LYS A 839 -15.55 -9.22 10.33
CA LYS A 839 -15.78 -10.68 10.32
C LYS A 839 -16.73 -11.16 11.43
N ALA A 840 -16.79 -10.43 12.55
CA ALA A 840 -17.66 -10.71 13.69
C ALA A 840 -19.08 -10.12 13.54
N HIS A 841 -19.36 -9.39 12.47
CA HIS A 841 -20.69 -8.83 12.22
C HIS A 841 -21.77 -9.93 12.24
N GLU A 842 -22.96 -9.62 12.77
CA GLU A 842 -24.04 -10.60 13.00
C GLU A 842 -24.51 -11.31 11.71
N TRP A 843 -24.28 -10.71 10.53
CA TRP A 843 -24.52 -11.35 9.22
C TRP A 843 -23.58 -12.53 8.91
N PHE A 844 -22.36 -12.52 9.47
CA PHE A 844 -21.37 -13.60 9.39
C PHE A 844 -21.39 -14.53 10.60
N LYS A 845 -22.39 -14.43 11.47
CA LYS A 845 -22.45 -15.27 12.67
C LYS A 845 -22.42 -16.76 12.33
N GLY A 846 -21.45 -17.47 12.91
CA GLY A 846 -21.24 -18.90 12.68
C GLY A 846 -20.67 -19.21 11.29
N TYR A 847 -20.21 -18.22 10.54
CA TYR A 847 -19.54 -18.41 9.26
C TYR A 847 -18.10 -18.89 9.47
N ASP A 848 -17.73 -19.97 8.79
CA ASP A 848 -16.40 -20.58 8.92
C ASP A 848 -15.43 -20.02 7.87
N TRP A 849 -14.68 -18.99 8.28
CA TRP A 849 -13.69 -18.31 7.45
C TRP A 849 -12.53 -19.22 7.05
N ASP A 850 -12.19 -20.19 7.90
CA ASP A 850 -11.08 -21.11 7.72
C ASP A 850 -11.42 -22.19 6.65
N LEU A 851 -12.64 -22.72 6.68
CA LEU A 851 -13.16 -23.59 5.61
C LEU A 851 -13.26 -22.87 4.27
N LEU A 852 -13.57 -21.57 4.28
CA LEU A 852 -13.56 -20.77 3.05
C LEU A 852 -12.13 -20.63 2.51
N LEU A 853 -11.20 -20.12 3.31
CA LEU A 853 -9.80 -19.88 2.91
C LEU A 853 -9.11 -21.15 2.41
N SER A 854 -9.40 -22.29 3.04
CA SER A 854 -8.88 -23.60 2.64
C SER A 854 -9.62 -24.24 1.45
N ARG A 855 -10.56 -23.52 0.82
CA ARG A 855 -11.41 -23.97 -0.29
C ARG A 855 -12.15 -25.29 0.03
N GLN A 856 -12.65 -25.44 1.25
CA GLN A 856 -13.41 -26.62 1.68
C GLN A 856 -14.92 -26.38 1.71
N GLN A 857 -15.34 -25.12 1.84
CA GLN A 857 -16.75 -24.76 1.84
C GLN A 857 -17.39 -24.96 0.45
N THR A 858 -18.57 -25.57 0.37
CA THR A 858 -19.29 -25.76 -0.90
C THR A 858 -19.62 -24.41 -1.57
N PRO A 859 -19.19 -24.19 -2.83
CA PRO A 859 -19.47 -22.95 -3.55
C PRO A 859 -20.96 -22.85 -3.94
N PRO A 860 -21.52 -21.64 -4.04
CA PRO A 860 -22.94 -21.43 -4.36
C PRO A 860 -23.27 -21.61 -5.84
N TYR A 861 -22.27 -21.53 -6.72
CA TYR A 861 -22.38 -21.62 -8.17
C TYR A 861 -21.09 -22.18 -8.75
N VAL A 862 -21.20 -23.09 -9.71
CA VAL A 862 -20.08 -23.65 -10.47
C VAL A 862 -20.34 -23.37 -11.96
N PRO A 863 -19.54 -22.52 -12.61
CA PRO A 863 -19.77 -22.12 -14.00
C PRO A 863 -19.67 -23.28 -14.98
N LYS A 864 -20.52 -23.24 -16.02
CA LYS A 864 -20.39 -24.14 -17.18
C LYS A 864 -19.33 -23.59 -18.14
N VAL A 865 -18.08 -24.02 -17.95
CA VAL A 865 -16.96 -23.53 -18.75
C VAL A 865 -16.92 -24.13 -20.17
N SER A 866 -16.54 -23.32 -21.15
CA SER A 866 -16.41 -23.74 -22.54
C SER A 866 -15.29 -24.78 -22.74
N LYS A 867 -15.48 -25.68 -23.71
CA LYS A 867 -14.45 -26.62 -24.16
C LYS A 867 -13.40 -25.86 -24.97
N ILE A 868 -12.16 -25.83 -24.49
CA ILE A 868 -11.04 -25.12 -25.12
C ILE A 868 -10.02 -26.08 -25.75
N GLU A 869 -10.25 -27.39 -25.64
CA GLU A 869 -9.31 -28.43 -26.03
C GLU A 869 -9.05 -28.43 -27.55
N TYR A 870 -10.07 -28.13 -28.36
CA TYR A 870 -9.95 -27.98 -29.81
C TYR A 870 -9.07 -26.77 -30.18
N ASP A 871 -9.29 -25.62 -29.55
CA ASP A 871 -8.51 -24.40 -29.80
C ASP A 871 -7.05 -24.59 -29.39
N ILE A 872 -6.81 -25.25 -28.25
CA ILE A 872 -5.47 -25.60 -27.77
C ILE A 872 -4.78 -26.51 -28.79
N GLY A 873 -5.45 -27.57 -29.26
CA GLY A 873 -4.90 -28.49 -30.27
C GLY A 873 -4.52 -27.76 -31.56
N LYS A 874 -5.38 -26.86 -32.03
CA LYS A 874 -5.13 -26.01 -33.21
C LYS A 874 -3.96 -25.06 -33.00
N ALA A 875 -3.85 -24.43 -31.84
CA ALA A 875 -2.76 -23.52 -31.51
C ALA A 875 -1.41 -24.26 -31.45
N LEU A 876 -1.36 -25.43 -30.81
CA LEU A 876 -0.17 -26.26 -30.71
C LEU A 876 0.27 -26.80 -32.07
N ALA A 877 -0.67 -27.19 -32.94
CA ALA A 877 -0.36 -27.66 -34.29
C ALA A 877 0.19 -26.55 -35.18
N ARG A 878 -0.34 -25.32 -35.06
CA ARG A 878 0.15 -24.16 -35.81
C ARG A 878 1.52 -23.70 -35.31
N ASN A 879 1.79 -23.82 -34.00
CA ASN A 879 3.04 -23.44 -33.34
C ASN A 879 3.57 -22.06 -33.78
N ARG A 880 2.67 -21.06 -33.87
CA ARG A 880 3.04 -19.74 -34.37
C ARG A 880 4.03 -19.07 -33.40
N ASP A 881 4.92 -18.27 -33.98
CA ASP A 881 5.73 -17.36 -33.19
C ASP A 881 4.82 -16.38 -32.44
N ILE A 882 5.10 -16.18 -31.17
CA ILE A 882 4.21 -15.42 -30.28
C ILE A 882 4.25 -13.92 -30.56
N GLU A 883 5.41 -13.38 -30.96
CA GLU A 883 5.55 -11.97 -31.28
C GLU A 883 4.79 -11.64 -32.57
N ALA A 884 4.86 -12.54 -33.56
CA ALA A 884 4.08 -12.44 -34.80
C ALA A 884 2.57 -12.57 -34.54
N ALA A 885 2.14 -13.57 -33.76
CA ALA A 885 0.72 -13.79 -33.46
C ALA A 885 0.08 -12.63 -32.69
N VAL A 886 0.82 -12.01 -31.77
CA VAL A 886 0.36 -10.79 -31.06
C VAL A 886 0.32 -9.60 -32.01
N GLY A 887 1.31 -9.46 -32.89
CA GLY A 887 1.40 -8.33 -33.83
C GLY A 887 0.26 -8.27 -34.86
N GLU A 888 -0.33 -9.41 -35.26
CA GLU A 888 -1.49 -9.45 -36.15
C GLU A 888 -2.75 -8.81 -35.53
N GLU A 889 -2.85 -8.81 -34.20
CA GLU A 889 -4.02 -8.34 -33.44
C GLU A 889 -3.84 -6.88 -32.94
N GLU A 890 -2.71 -6.25 -33.27
CA GLU A 890 -2.36 -4.89 -32.86
C GLU A 890 -2.34 -3.92 -34.06
N VAL A 891 -2.99 -2.75 -33.91
CA VAL A 891 -2.98 -1.70 -34.94
C VAL A 891 -1.79 -0.78 -34.67
N TYR A 892 -0.86 -0.67 -35.63
CA TYR A 892 0.33 0.18 -35.54
C TYR A 892 0.17 1.47 -36.36
N ASP A 893 0.58 2.60 -35.80
CA ASP A 893 0.75 3.87 -36.52
C ASP A 893 2.25 4.02 -36.87
N GLU A 894 2.58 4.01 -38.16
CA GLU A 894 3.96 3.90 -38.66
C GLU A 894 4.83 5.15 -38.44
N ASN A 895 4.27 6.24 -37.92
CA ASN A 895 4.93 7.56 -37.85
C ASN A 895 5.70 7.86 -36.54
N ILE A 896 5.83 6.91 -35.61
CA ILE A 896 6.46 7.17 -34.30
C ILE A 896 7.89 6.61 -34.27
N SER A 897 8.90 7.50 -34.27
CA SER A 897 10.30 7.10 -34.12
C SER A 897 10.62 6.68 -32.67
N GLU A 898 11.09 5.44 -32.49
CA GLU A 898 11.47 4.88 -31.19
C GLU A 898 12.83 5.45 -30.72
N ASN A 899 12.83 6.22 -29.63
CA ASN A 899 14.02 6.42 -28.81
C ASN A 899 13.98 5.38 -27.67
N GLU A 900 14.93 4.45 -27.62
CA GLU A 900 15.04 3.47 -26.54
C GLU A 900 15.22 4.16 -25.18
N ASN A 901 14.14 4.22 -24.40
CA ASN A 901 14.17 4.76 -23.06
C ASN A 901 14.91 3.80 -22.11
N HIS A 902 16.02 4.26 -21.52
CA HIS A 902 16.86 3.49 -20.58
C HIS A 902 16.09 2.91 -19.38
N ARG A 903 14.93 3.50 -19.01
CA ARG A 903 14.07 3.02 -17.91
C ARG A 903 13.61 1.56 -18.10
N TRP A 904 13.20 1.17 -19.32
CA TRP A 904 12.78 -0.21 -19.62
C TRP A 904 13.88 -1.26 -19.37
N ASN A 905 15.15 -0.86 -19.48
CA ASN A 905 16.30 -1.73 -19.25
C ASN A 905 16.69 -1.83 -17.77
N LYS A 906 16.40 -0.82 -16.95
CA LYS A 906 16.58 -0.87 -15.48
C LYS A 906 15.50 -1.75 -14.82
N VAL A 907 14.26 -1.66 -15.30
CA VAL A 907 13.08 -2.26 -14.66
C VAL A 907 12.80 -3.69 -15.14
N PHE A 908 12.83 -3.94 -16.44
CA PHE A 908 12.52 -5.23 -17.05
C PHE A 908 13.80 -5.91 -17.59
N ARG A 909 14.85 -6.06 -16.76
CA ARG A 909 16.06 -6.82 -17.18
C ARG A 909 15.63 -8.22 -17.70
N LYS A 910 16.40 -8.83 -18.61
CA LYS A 910 16.11 -10.17 -19.16
C LYS A 910 15.72 -11.13 -18.02
N GLY A 911 14.43 -11.44 -17.91
CA GLY A 911 13.87 -12.33 -16.88
C GLY A 911 13.96 -11.80 -15.45
N THR A 912 13.46 -10.59 -15.14
CA THR A 912 13.32 -10.13 -13.75
C THR A 912 12.56 -11.19 -12.93
N GLN A 913 13.26 -11.69 -11.92
CA GLN A 913 12.96 -12.92 -11.18
C GLN A 913 11.85 -12.71 -10.15
N ILE A 914 11.12 -13.79 -9.83
CA ILE A 914 10.49 -13.92 -8.52
C ILE A 914 11.65 -14.09 -7.53
N ILE A 915 11.91 -13.08 -6.69
CA ILE A 915 12.84 -13.28 -5.59
C ILE A 915 12.20 -14.31 -4.66
N ARG A 916 12.78 -15.52 -4.61
CA ARG A 916 12.46 -16.53 -3.61
C ARG A 916 12.56 -15.89 -2.23
N GLY A 917 11.42 -15.68 -1.58
CA GLY A 917 11.32 -15.39 -0.15
C GLY A 917 12.30 -14.33 0.37
N CYS A 918 12.17 -13.09 -0.08
CA CYS A 918 12.68 -11.94 0.68
C CYS A 918 11.52 -11.26 1.40
N VAL A 919 11.13 -11.79 2.57
CA VAL A 919 10.58 -10.95 3.65
C VAL A 919 11.43 -11.25 4.87
N GLY A 920 12.50 -10.48 5.00
CA GLY A 920 13.52 -10.69 6.02
C GLY A 920 14.80 -9.92 5.76
N ASN A 921 14.70 -8.65 5.36
CA ASN A 921 15.76 -7.68 5.59
C ASN A 921 15.12 -6.43 6.19
N THR A 922 15.10 -6.37 7.52
CA THR A 922 15.25 -5.08 8.21
C THR A 922 16.68 -4.62 7.94
N GLY A 923 16.85 -3.90 6.84
CA GLY A 923 18.13 -3.36 6.40
C GLY A 923 17.85 -2.40 5.26
N VAL A 924 17.82 -1.11 5.60
CA VAL A 924 17.79 0.00 4.64
C VAL A 924 19.02 -0.15 3.75
N GLY A 925 18.82 -0.64 2.53
CA GLY A 925 19.80 -0.62 1.46
C GLY A 925 19.39 0.44 0.46
N VAL A 926 20.00 1.63 0.57
CA VAL A 926 19.99 2.66 -0.46
C VAL A 926 20.55 2.05 -1.75
N PHE A 927 19.79 2.09 -2.84
CA PHE A 927 20.32 1.80 -4.18
C PHE A 927 20.56 3.13 -4.90
N ASP A 928 21.83 3.45 -5.13
CA ASP A 928 22.28 4.44 -6.13
C ASP A 928 21.82 4.06 -7.56
#